data_AF-A0A158QBJ0-F1
#
_entry.id   AF-A0A158QBJ0-F1
#
_cell.length_a   1.000
_cell.length_b   1.000
_cell.length_c   1.000
_cell.angle_alpha   90.00
_cell.angle_beta   90.00
_cell.angle_gamma   90.00
#
_symmetry.space_group_name_H-M   'P 1'
#
loop_
_entity.id
_entity.type
_entity.pdbx_description
1 polymer ?
#
loop_
_entity_poly.entity_id
_entity_poly.type
_entity_poly.pdbx_seq_one_letter_code
_entity_poly.pdbx_strand_id
1 'polypeptide(L)'
;MSSFIEDEAAPPFLIANLPEDGNLNRKASQFDFSSGVTFRNIDQLCIEGIITATETAVFKAKSMKLHDALKKSRENEFKLHTLMKKCLSEVKRQESELTKADQFPDNAGTEPLMLRVEIIKTYNMAMELEERVENLSYEEGLLREERKLLKRDYSRLPLSELEALGEDVNIFELIEQRFRDLQSLHQETLMEVDMLKMEAKRYTEQARISKENLEEILSEHTDLENRLNRIKAENVLASALPGQYMKETEKARKYKSDFEKKIKGLDAQQAQLADQRKKKEEELRSVLSNNESIKNEIAKKEEMIKENKEKVEDRLQDLANLQDLEMTARTEKLVFSFVPFRAKLVQKFDFFVSEKKELQQEQTKLKWERDNYLKQLKNSQVLLETAVDSVKNATAGFEKAKARFAVAPKYDENLLIRKEKLTVLNNDLHDRIAEEEQRIEDGQGHINEVVLSTKGHLKVLESSKAENLELLTLATTISEELAKAAVLSDVSSQYAEVKKERNNLVGLLQNAIQTTSSTRERLQQQANETEILLTATQKSDAELAAIRAELAQISSQRDNKRRELCKAAENVATQNEQREVMKNNLKSFEMTLNGIGLSNKTLEKACQRHSIMRKERLVGINARKAQLSAWFEDPDREGRLRMLGGVDPSQSELWIILGQLERRLAEKEEDLVEKKLIYEALGRLVDALKATTDANK
;
A
#
# COMPACT_ATOMS: atom_id res chain seq x y z
N MET A 1 52.20 21.64 15.09
CA MET A 1 52.29 20.21 15.48
C MET A 1 51.09 19.89 16.36
N SER A 2 50.03 19.32 15.78
CA SER A 2 49.13 18.40 16.49
C SER A 2 48.38 17.63 15.42
N SER A 3 48.85 16.42 15.22
CA SER A 3 48.42 15.41 14.27
C SER A 3 47.17 14.68 14.78
N PHE A 4 46.30 14.31 13.84
CA PHE A 4 45.53 13.06 13.80
C PHE A 4 44.69 12.70 15.02
N ILE A 5 43.39 13.00 14.95
CA ILE A 5 42.36 12.06 15.42
C ILE A 5 41.34 11.97 14.28
N GLU A 6 41.44 10.89 13.50
CA GLU A 6 40.37 10.42 12.63
C GLU A 6 39.25 9.89 13.54
N ASP A 7 38.07 10.51 13.44
CA ASP A 7 36.86 10.06 14.14
C ASP A 7 36.36 8.79 13.45
N GLU A 8 36.85 7.65 13.92
CA GLU A 8 36.39 6.33 13.51
C GLU A 8 34.96 6.15 14.01
N ALA A 9 34.00 6.23 13.08
CA ALA A 9 32.57 6.10 13.33
C ALA A 9 32.27 4.85 14.18
N ALA A 10 31.87 5.07 15.43
CA ALA A 10 31.34 4.03 16.29
C ALA A 10 30.07 3.43 15.63
N PRO A 11 29.97 2.11 15.47
CA PRO A 11 28.75 1.49 14.96
C PRO A 11 27.61 1.66 15.98
N PRO A 12 26.36 1.85 15.53
CA PRO A 12 25.24 2.10 16.42
C PRO A 12 25.01 0.91 17.35
N PHE A 13 24.93 1.18 18.65
CA PHE A 13 24.52 0.20 19.67
C PHE A 13 23.14 -0.35 19.30
N LEU A 14 23.10 -1.61 18.88
CA LEU A 14 21.86 -2.39 18.79
C LEU A 14 21.34 -2.59 20.22
N ILE A 15 20.39 -1.75 20.64
CA ILE A 15 19.58 -2.01 21.83
C ILE A 15 18.70 -3.22 21.48
N ALA A 16 19.11 -4.40 21.94
CA ALA A 16 18.28 -5.58 21.88
C ALA A 16 17.05 -5.37 22.77
N ASN A 17 15.86 -5.34 22.15
CA ASN A 17 14.59 -5.37 22.88
C ASN A 17 14.50 -6.65 23.73
N LEU A 18 13.93 -6.51 24.93
CA LEU A 18 13.72 -7.58 25.90
C LEU A 18 13.00 -8.79 25.26
N PRO A 19 13.45 -10.03 25.53
CA PRO A 19 12.53 -11.16 25.60
C PRO A 19 11.68 -10.99 26.85
N GLU A 20 10.36 -11.03 26.68
CA GLU A 20 9.36 -10.97 27.74
C GLU A 20 9.62 -11.98 28.87
N ASP A 21 9.16 -11.61 30.06
CA ASP A 21 9.29 -12.26 31.37
C ASP A 21 9.17 -13.80 31.36
N GLY A 22 10.27 -14.47 31.02
CA GLY A 22 10.49 -15.88 31.26
C GLY A 22 11.06 -16.09 32.66
N ASN A 23 10.21 -16.45 33.60
CA ASN A 23 10.50 -16.90 34.96
C ASN A 23 11.79 -17.79 35.05
N LEU A 24 12.96 -17.19 35.23
CA LEU A 24 14.24 -17.87 35.51
C LEU A 24 14.41 -18.17 37.01
N ASN A 25 13.31 -18.41 37.72
CA ASN A 25 13.35 -18.99 39.04
C ASN A 25 13.41 -20.52 38.91
N ARG A 26 14.60 -21.05 38.62
CA ARG A 26 14.83 -22.49 38.79
C ARG A 26 15.60 -22.74 40.07
N LYS A 27 14.85 -23.11 41.11
CA LYS A 27 15.31 -23.95 42.21
C LYS A 27 16.17 -25.06 41.60
N ALA A 28 17.48 -25.01 41.84
CA ALA A 28 18.37 -26.11 41.57
C ALA A 28 18.02 -27.23 42.56
N SER A 29 17.04 -28.07 42.21
CA SER A 29 16.97 -29.41 42.78
C SER A 29 18.29 -30.08 42.41
N GLN A 30 19.08 -30.45 43.42
CA GLN A 30 20.24 -31.34 43.27
C GLN A 30 19.82 -32.57 42.46
N PHE A 31 20.04 -32.53 41.15
CA PHE A 31 19.85 -33.68 40.28
C PHE A 31 21.20 -34.36 40.16
N ASP A 32 21.32 -35.55 40.72
CA ASP A 32 22.57 -36.31 40.68
C ASP A 32 22.78 -36.89 39.28
N PHE A 33 23.59 -36.22 38.45
CA PHE A 33 23.77 -36.54 37.03
C PHE A 33 24.29 -37.97 36.80
N SER A 34 25.02 -38.55 37.76
CA SER A 34 25.45 -39.95 37.78
C SER A 34 24.32 -40.97 37.76
N SER A 35 23.12 -40.59 38.22
CA SER A 35 21.90 -41.43 38.19
C SER A 35 21.00 -41.14 36.97
N GLY A 36 21.44 -40.20 36.13
CA GLY A 36 20.71 -39.70 34.97
C GLY A 36 20.54 -40.73 33.86
N VAL A 37 19.58 -40.46 32.98
CA VAL A 37 19.26 -41.30 31.82
C VAL A 37 20.48 -41.54 30.92
N THR A 38 21.37 -40.55 30.80
CA THR A 38 22.59 -40.68 30.00
C THR A 38 23.54 -41.76 30.53
N PHE A 39 23.76 -41.82 31.85
CA PHE A 39 24.62 -42.84 32.46
C PHE A 39 24.00 -44.23 32.35
N ARG A 40 22.68 -44.35 32.55
CA ARG A 40 21.93 -45.61 32.35
C ARG A 40 21.99 -46.11 30.91
N ASN A 41 21.87 -45.22 29.93
CA ASN A 41 21.97 -45.60 28.52
C ASN A 41 23.39 -46.07 28.17
N ILE A 42 24.42 -45.43 28.73
CA ILE A 42 25.81 -45.88 28.53
C ILE A 42 26.03 -47.26 29.18
N ASP A 43 25.48 -47.50 30.38
CA ASP A 43 25.54 -48.81 31.03
C ASP A 43 24.81 -49.89 30.23
N GLN A 44 23.63 -49.56 29.69
CA GLN A 44 22.84 -50.48 28.87
C GLN A 44 23.60 -50.90 27.60
N LEU A 45 24.26 -49.98 26.92
CA LEU A 45 25.10 -50.28 25.75
C LEU A 45 26.29 -51.18 26.10
N CYS A 46 26.81 -51.10 27.33
CA CYS A 46 27.86 -52.00 27.81
C CYS A 46 27.30 -53.40 28.11
N ILE A 47 26.10 -53.50 28.69
CA ILE A 47 25.41 -54.77 28.96
C ILE A 47 25.06 -55.50 27.65
N GLU A 48 24.66 -54.74 26.62
CA GLU A 48 24.38 -55.26 25.27
C GLU A 48 25.66 -55.65 24.49
N GLY A 49 26.84 -55.43 25.07
CA GLY A 49 28.14 -55.81 24.48
C GLY A 49 28.58 -54.93 23.30
N ILE A 50 27.86 -53.83 23.03
CA ILE A 50 28.14 -52.91 21.93
C ILE A 50 29.41 -52.09 22.22
N ILE A 51 29.62 -51.74 23.49
CA ILE A 51 30.81 -51.01 23.97
C ILE A 51 31.49 -51.76 25.10
N THR A 52 32.81 -51.63 25.19
CA THR A 52 33.61 -52.27 26.23
C THR A 52 33.50 -51.52 27.58
N ALA A 53 33.89 -52.18 28.67
CA ALA A 53 33.92 -51.56 30.00
C ALA A 53 34.85 -50.33 30.05
N THR A 54 35.98 -50.37 29.33
CA THR A 54 36.92 -49.23 29.22
C THR A 54 36.28 -48.06 28.48
N GLU A 55 35.59 -48.31 27.37
CA GLU A 55 34.87 -47.28 26.62
C GLU A 55 33.72 -46.69 27.43
N THR A 56 32.99 -47.51 28.17
CA THR A 56 31.92 -47.09 29.09
C THR A 56 32.46 -46.10 30.13
N ALA A 57 33.60 -46.41 30.76
CA ALA A 57 34.25 -45.50 31.71
C ALA A 57 34.67 -44.17 31.06
N VAL A 58 35.21 -44.22 29.84
CA VAL A 58 35.60 -43.02 29.07
C VAL A 58 34.38 -42.18 28.69
N PHE A 59 33.30 -42.79 28.22
CA PHE A 59 32.08 -42.08 27.84
C PHE A 59 31.41 -41.45 29.06
N LYS A 60 31.30 -42.17 30.18
CA LYS A 60 30.80 -41.61 31.45
C LYS A 60 31.65 -40.44 31.94
N ALA A 61 32.98 -40.56 31.88
CA ALA A 61 33.88 -39.47 32.25
C ALA A 61 33.73 -38.24 31.33
N LYS A 62 33.56 -38.46 30.02
CA LYS A 62 33.29 -37.38 29.05
C LYS A 62 31.94 -36.72 29.30
N SER A 63 30.88 -37.50 29.54
CA SER A 63 29.55 -36.99 29.86
C SER A 63 29.56 -36.17 31.16
N MET A 64 30.31 -36.60 32.18
CA MET A 64 30.47 -35.83 33.42
C MET A 64 31.20 -34.50 33.18
N LYS A 65 32.32 -34.52 32.43
CA LYS A 65 33.05 -33.29 32.06
C LYS A 65 32.17 -32.32 31.29
N LEU A 66 31.34 -32.81 30.36
CA LEU A 66 30.40 -32.00 29.61
C LEU A 66 29.34 -31.37 30.52
N HIS A 67 28.78 -32.16 31.45
CA HIS A 67 27.81 -31.66 32.43
C HIS A 67 28.41 -30.57 33.33
N ASP A 68 29.64 -30.77 33.81
CA ASP A 68 30.35 -29.77 34.62
C ASP A 68 30.65 -28.49 33.83
N ALA A 69 31.04 -28.61 32.56
CA ALA A 69 31.24 -27.47 31.68
C ALA A 69 29.93 -26.70 31.46
N LEU A 70 28.82 -27.41 31.23
CA LEU A 70 27.49 -26.81 31.08
C LEU A 70 27.03 -26.12 32.37
N LYS A 71 27.27 -26.74 33.52
CA LYS A 71 26.96 -26.13 34.83
C LYS A 71 27.74 -24.84 35.03
N LYS A 72 29.05 -24.84 34.78
CA LYS A 72 29.90 -23.64 34.85
C LYS A 72 29.46 -22.56 33.87
N SER A 73 29.08 -22.94 32.66
CA SER A 73 28.57 -22.01 31.65
C SER A 73 27.28 -21.32 32.12
N ARG A 74 26.33 -22.08 32.69
CA ARG A 74 25.08 -21.53 33.25
C ARG A 74 25.32 -20.64 34.46
N GLU A 75 26.26 -20.99 35.33
CA GLU A 75 26.64 -20.14 36.47
C GLU A 75 27.29 -18.83 35.99
N ASN A 76 28.12 -18.87 34.95
CA ASN A 76 28.70 -17.66 34.35
C ASN A 76 27.65 -16.79 33.66
N GLU A 77 26.73 -17.40 32.93
CA GLU A 77 25.59 -16.70 32.32
C GLU A 77 24.74 -16.01 33.38
N PHE A 78 24.43 -16.69 34.49
CA PHE A 78 23.70 -16.10 35.61
C PHE A 78 24.44 -14.92 36.25
N LYS A 79 25.76 -15.05 36.45
CA LYS A 79 26.61 -13.96 36.95
C LYS A 79 26.61 -12.77 35.99
N LEU A 80 26.74 -13.02 34.69
CA LEU A 80 26.75 -11.98 33.66
C LEU A 80 25.39 -11.27 33.58
N HIS A 81 24.29 -12.02 33.64
CA HIS A 81 22.95 -11.46 33.68
C HIS A 81 22.73 -10.60 34.95
N THR A 82 23.26 -11.05 36.09
CA THR A 82 23.19 -10.28 37.35
C THR A 82 23.99 -8.98 37.24
N LEU A 83 25.19 -9.04 36.66
CA LEU A 83 26.03 -7.87 36.39
C LEU A 83 25.32 -6.90 35.43
N MET A 84 24.75 -7.42 34.34
CA MET A 84 24.00 -6.63 33.37
C MET A 84 22.83 -5.90 34.01
N LYS A 85 22.06 -6.57 34.88
CA LYS A 85 20.99 -5.92 35.65
C LYS A 85 21.53 -4.78 36.53
N LYS A 86 22.65 -4.99 37.21
CA LYS A 86 23.28 -3.94 38.03
C LYS A 86 23.74 -2.76 37.19
N CYS A 87 24.43 -3.00 36.06
CA CYS A 87 24.86 -1.94 35.15
C CYS A 87 23.67 -1.16 34.58
N LEU A 88 22.58 -1.85 34.19
CA LEU A 88 21.36 -1.19 33.71
C LEU A 88 20.69 -0.33 34.79
N SER A 89 20.63 -0.81 36.03
CA SER A 89 20.12 -0.02 37.16
C SER A 89 20.99 1.21 37.41
N GLU A 90 22.30 1.07 37.28
CA GLU A 90 23.26 2.16 37.47
C GLU A 90 23.18 3.19 36.35
N VAL A 91 23.04 2.76 35.08
CA VAL A 91 22.79 3.64 33.94
C VAL A 91 21.49 4.41 34.14
N LYS A 92 20.39 3.74 34.51
CA LYS A 92 19.11 4.43 34.79
C LYS A 92 19.23 5.43 35.95
N ARG A 93 20.03 5.11 36.98
CA ARG A 93 20.31 6.03 38.09
C ARG A 93 21.06 7.26 37.58
N GLN A 94 22.12 7.06 36.79
CA GLN A 94 22.92 8.12 36.20
C GLN A 94 22.12 8.98 35.22
N GLU A 95 21.30 8.39 34.37
CA GLU A 95 20.37 9.10 33.47
C GLU A 95 19.36 9.93 34.27
N SER A 96 18.82 9.41 35.38
CA SER A 96 17.94 10.17 36.27
C SER A 96 18.66 11.34 36.95
N GLU A 97 19.92 11.17 37.33
CA GLU A 97 20.75 12.25 37.91
C GLU A 97 21.13 13.30 36.87
N LEU A 98 21.49 12.89 35.65
CA LEU A 98 21.71 13.78 34.51
C LEU A 98 20.44 14.56 34.17
N THR A 99 19.28 13.90 34.10
CA THR A 99 18.00 14.58 33.85
C THR A 99 17.69 15.60 34.96
N LYS A 100 18.04 15.31 36.22
CA LYS A 100 17.92 16.28 37.32
C LYS A 100 18.91 17.43 37.17
N ALA A 101 20.13 17.17 36.71
CA ALA A 101 21.15 18.18 36.44
C ALA A 101 20.77 19.08 35.24
N ASP A 102 20.14 18.52 34.20
CA ASP A 102 19.64 19.27 33.04
C ASP A 102 18.35 20.05 33.37
N GLN A 103 17.58 19.58 34.37
CA GLN A 103 16.45 20.33 34.94
C GLN A 103 16.89 21.38 35.96
N PHE A 104 18.17 21.42 36.34
CA PHE A 104 18.70 22.55 37.09
C PHE A 104 18.83 23.72 36.12
N PRO A 105 18.12 24.83 36.35
CA PRO A 105 18.26 25.97 35.45
C PRO A 105 19.68 26.50 35.62
N ASP A 106 20.44 26.58 34.53
CA ASP A 106 21.81 27.14 34.52
C ASP A 106 21.88 28.56 35.13
N ASN A 107 20.72 29.21 35.27
CA ASN A 107 20.53 30.54 35.89
C ASN A 107 19.46 30.58 36.99
N ALA A 108 19.13 29.46 37.64
CA ALA A 108 18.34 29.53 38.88
C ALA A 108 19.27 30.05 39.97
N GLY A 109 19.17 31.35 40.25
CA GLY A 109 19.77 32.01 41.41
C GLY A 109 19.26 31.37 42.70
N THR A 110 19.80 30.21 43.04
CA THR A 110 19.59 29.58 44.32
C THR A 110 20.39 30.37 45.35
N GLU A 111 19.80 30.57 46.51
CA GLU A 111 20.39 31.32 47.63
C GLU A 111 21.85 30.92 47.92
N PRO A 112 22.27 29.63 47.84
CA PRO A 112 23.67 29.25 48.00
C PRO A 112 24.61 29.74 46.88
N LEU A 113 24.14 29.85 45.64
CA LEU A 113 24.92 30.41 44.53
C LEU A 113 25.08 31.93 44.71
N MET A 114 24.02 32.63 45.11
CA MET A 114 24.11 34.05 45.43
C MET A 114 25.04 34.31 46.62
N LEU A 115 24.96 33.49 47.67
CA LEU A 115 25.87 33.55 48.81
C LEU A 115 27.31 33.23 48.40
N ARG A 116 27.54 32.28 47.50
CA ARG A 116 28.89 31.97 47.00
C ARG A 116 29.47 33.12 46.17
N VAL A 117 28.66 33.76 45.33
CA VAL A 117 29.05 34.96 44.59
C VAL A 117 29.37 36.10 45.56
N GLU A 118 28.53 36.33 46.57
CA GLU A 118 28.73 37.40 47.55
C GLU A 118 29.96 37.15 48.43
N ILE A 119 30.21 35.90 48.84
CA ILE A 119 31.43 35.51 49.58
C ILE A 119 32.67 35.75 48.72
N ILE A 120 32.69 35.32 47.47
CA ILE A 120 33.85 35.53 46.57
C ILE A 120 34.08 37.02 46.36
N LYS A 121 33.01 37.79 46.15
CA LYS A 121 33.09 39.24 45.97
C LYS A 121 33.64 39.92 47.22
N THR A 122 33.14 39.56 48.40
CA THR A 122 33.58 40.13 49.67
C THR A 122 35.03 39.73 49.98
N TYR A 123 35.41 38.48 49.69
CA TYR A 123 36.78 38.00 49.83
C TYR A 123 37.75 38.75 48.92
N ASN A 124 37.40 38.92 47.65
CA ASN A 124 38.23 39.68 46.71
C ASN A 124 38.37 41.14 47.13
N MET A 125 37.29 41.78 47.59
CA MET A 125 37.34 43.15 48.12
C MET A 125 38.21 43.24 49.39
N ALA A 126 38.15 42.24 50.26
CA ALA A 126 39.00 42.18 51.46
C ALA A 126 40.48 42.06 51.08
N MET A 127 40.82 41.17 50.15
CA MET A 127 42.19 41.02 49.65
C MET A 127 42.72 42.29 48.99
N GLU A 128 41.91 42.95 48.16
CA GLU A 128 42.28 44.22 47.51
C GLU A 128 42.48 45.34 48.55
N LEU A 129 41.66 45.37 49.60
CA LEU A 129 41.82 46.31 50.71
C LEU A 129 43.07 46.01 51.53
N GLU A 130 43.39 44.74 51.81
CA GLU A 130 44.61 44.34 52.51
C GLU A 130 45.86 44.75 51.72
N GLU A 131 45.90 44.46 50.41
CA GLU A 131 46.99 44.89 49.53
C GLU A 131 47.10 46.42 49.50
N ARG A 132 45.97 47.13 49.44
CA ARG A 132 45.96 48.60 49.48
C ARG A 132 46.46 49.14 50.82
N VAL A 133 46.13 48.50 51.94
CA VAL A 133 46.61 48.88 53.27
C VAL A 133 48.11 48.63 53.39
N GLU A 134 48.63 47.52 52.88
CA GLU A 134 50.07 47.25 52.84
C GLU A 134 50.81 48.29 51.99
N ASN A 135 50.29 48.60 50.80
CA ASN A 135 50.86 49.63 49.93
C ASN A 135 50.84 51.02 50.58
N LEU A 136 49.71 51.41 51.20
CA LEU A 136 49.60 52.68 51.92
C LEU A 136 50.50 52.72 53.15
N SER A 137 50.67 51.60 53.88
CA SER A 137 51.59 51.53 55.01
C SER A 137 53.04 51.63 54.56
N TYR A 138 53.38 51.08 53.39
CA TYR A 138 54.70 51.22 52.78
C TYR A 138 54.95 52.67 52.35
N GLU A 139 54.01 53.30 51.64
CA GLU A 139 54.06 54.72 51.27
C GLU A 139 54.14 55.61 52.51
N GLU A 140 53.36 55.34 53.55
CA GLU A 140 53.44 56.07 54.83
C GLU A 140 54.83 55.92 55.46
N GLY A 141 55.41 54.72 55.40
CA GLY A 141 56.78 54.45 55.83
C GLY A 141 57.80 55.29 55.06
N LEU A 142 57.70 55.30 53.72
CA LEU A 142 58.54 56.13 52.86
C LEU A 142 58.38 57.62 53.17
N LEU A 143 57.14 58.11 53.29
CA LEU A 143 56.85 59.51 53.61
C LEU A 143 57.31 59.89 55.03
N ARG A 144 57.26 58.96 55.99
CA ARG A 144 57.81 59.18 57.33
C ARG A 144 59.33 59.30 57.31
N GLU A 145 60.00 58.47 56.52
CA GLU A 145 61.46 58.54 56.33
C GLU A 145 61.84 59.77 55.51
N GLU A 146 61.12 60.10 54.45
CA GLU A 146 61.29 61.32 53.67
C GLU A 146 61.08 62.54 54.55
N ARG A 147 60.05 62.58 55.40
CA ARG A 147 59.86 63.65 56.38
C ARG A 147 61.00 63.71 57.39
N LYS A 148 61.58 62.58 57.82
CA LYS A 148 62.79 62.59 58.68
C LYS A 148 63.99 63.16 57.93
N LEU A 149 64.19 62.77 56.68
CA LEU A 149 65.26 63.25 55.81
C LEU A 149 65.08 64.75 55.52
N LEU A 150 63.91 65.18 55.06
CA LEU A 150 63.52 66.57 54.89
C LEU A 150 63.67 67.36 56.19
N LYS A 151 63.32 66.83 57.36
CA LYS A 151 63.53 67.53 58.63
C LYS A 151 65.01 67.65 58.97
N ARG A 152 65.81 66.61 58.70
CA ARG A 152 67.27 66.64 58.84
C ARG A 152 67.92 67.60 57.85
N ASP A 153 67.45 67.61 56.61
CA ASP A 153 67.97 68.41 55.51
C ASP A 153 67.49 69.86 55.64
N TYR A 154 66.29 70.11 56.19
CA TYR A 154 65.83 71.41 56.66
C TYR A 154 66.65 71.93 57.85
N SER A 155 67.11 71.03 58.72
CA SER A 155 68.03 71.38 59.81
C SER A 155 69.48 71.56 59.32
N ARG A 156 69.81 71.07 58.12
CA ARG A 156 71.11 71.19 57.46
C ARG A 156 71.12 72.23 56.34
N LEU A 157 69.96 72.78 56.02
CA LEU A 157 69.77 73.78 54.98
C LEU A 157 70.67 74.94 55.36
N PRO A 158 71.73 75.21 54.60
CA PRO A 158 72.44 76.44 54.76
C PRO A 158 71.42 77.50 54.37
N LEU A 159 71.02 78.39 55.29
CA LEU A 159 70.37 79.64 54.87
C LEU A 159 71.25 80.40 53.83
N SER A 160 72.51 79.99 53.70
CA SER A 160 73.50 80.36 52.69
C SER A 160 73.16 79.94 51.24
N GLU A 161 72.30 78.94 50.99
CA GLU A 161 71.94 78.55 49.60
C GLU A 161 70.77 79.37 49.03
N LEU A 162 69.94 80.01 49.87
CA LEU A 162 69.04 81.08 49.42
C LEU A 162 69.79 82.37 49.08
N GLU A 163 70.95 82.61 49.71
CA GLU A 163 71.88 83.70 49.37
C GLU A 163 72.71 83.42 48.10
N ALA A 164 72.72 82.17 47.60
CA ALA A 164 73.49 81.78 46.42
C ALA A 164 72.73 81.95 45.09
N LEU A 165 71.41 82.18 45.12
CA LEU A 165 70.68 82.74 43.98
C LEU A 165 70.73 84.27 44.12
N GLY A 166 71.66 84.89 43.40
CA GLY A 166 71.70 86.35 43.29
C GLY A 166 70.33 86.93 42.89
N GLU A 167 70.10 88.18 43.27
CA GLU A 167 68.82 88.93 43.26
C GLU A 167 68.05 88.99 41.90
N ASP A 168 68.56 88.36 40.83
CA ASP A 168 68.08 88.49 39.45
C ASP A 168 67.33 87.27 38.88
N VAL A 169 67.01 86.23 39.66
CA VAL A 169 66.08 85.16 39.20
C VAL A 169 64.75 85.30 39.93
N ASN A 170 63.75 85.82 39.22
CA ASN A 170 62.39 85.95 39.73
C ASN A 170 61.75 84.56 39.85
N ILE A 171 61.88 83.94 41.03
CA ILE A 171 61.36 82.61 41.35
C ILE A 171 59.88 82.46 40.98
N PHE A 172 59.09 83.54 41.07
CA PHE A 172 57.69 83.53 40.67
C PHE A 172 57.50 83.30 39.17
N GLU A 173 58.30 83.92 38.30
CA GLU A 173 58.23 83.69 36.84
C GLU A 173 58.58 82.25 36.47
N LEU A 174 59.56 81.65 37.13
CA LEU A 174 59.96 80.25 36.88
C LEU A 174 58.87 79.26 37.31
N ILE A 175 58.23 79.50 38.46
CA ILE A 175 57.10 78.70 38.94
C ILE A 175 55.91 78.85 38.00
N GLU A 176 55.62 80.08 37.55
CA GLU A 176 54.50 80.36 36.64
C GLU A 176 54.73 79.74 35.25
N GLN A 177 55.96 79.73 34.76
CA GLN A 177 56.33 79.02 33.53
C GLN A 177 56.15 77.50 33.68
N ARG A 178 56.67 76.89 34.76
CA ARG A 178 56.47 75.45 35.00
C ARG A 178 55.00 75.08 35.15
N PHE A 179 54.19 75.94 35.76
CA PHE A 179 52.74 75.72 35.87
C PHE A 179 52.07 75.75 34.49
N ARG A 180 52.42 76.71 33.62
CA ARG A 180 51.92 76.77 32.23
C ARG A 180 52.33 75.54 31.41
N ASP A 181 53.59 75.12 31.51
CA ASP A 181 54.10 73.95 30.80
C ASP A 181 53.39 72.66 31.26
N LEU A 182 53.20 72.50 32.58
CA LEU A 182 52.47 71.37 33.15
C LEU A 182 50.98 71.39 32.75
N GLN A 183 50.36 72.56 32.71
CA GLN A 183 48.98 72.71 32.25
C GLN A 183 48.82 72.32 30.78
N SER A 184 49.76 72.72 29.92
CA SER A 184 49.78 72.33 28.51
C SER A 184 49.94 70.81 28.34
N LEU A 185 50.87 70.20 29.08
CA LEU A 185 51.10 68.76 29.05
C LEU A 185 49.88 67.98 29.56
N HIS A 186 49.21 68.48 30.60
CA HIS A 186 47.96 67.89 31.10
C HIS A 186 46.85 67.93 30.06
N GLN A 187 46.72 69.04 29.32
CA GLN A 187 45.70 69.15 28.27
C GLN A 187 46.01 68.24 27.08
N GLU A 188 47.28 68.13 26.68
CA GLU A 188 47.72 67.22 25.62
C GLU A 188 47.46 65.75 25.98
N THR A 189 47.82 65.32 27.20
CA THR A 189 47.56 63.96 27.68
C THR A 189 46.07 63.62 27.79
N LEU A 190 45.20 64.58 28.16
CA LEU A 190 43.75 64.36 28.13
C LEU A 190 43.21 64.12 26.72
N MET A 191 43.69 64.89 25.73
CA MET A 191 43.30 64.70 24.33
C MET A 191 43.76 63.34 23.79
N GLU A 192 44.96 62.90 24.17
CA GLU A 192 45.49 61.57 23.82
C GLU A 192 44.65 60.44 24.44
N VAL A 193 44.30 60.55 25.73
CA VAL A 193 43.44 59.58 26.42
C VAL A 193 42.06 59.48 25.76
N ASP A 194 41.46 60.61 25.36
CA ASP A 194 40.16 60.60 24.71
C ASP A 194 40.21 60.03 23.29
N MET A 195 41.31 60.27 22.55
CA MET A 195 41.57 59.62 21.27
C MET A 195 41.68 58.09 21.43
N LEU A 196 42.49 57.61 22.38
CA LEU A 196 42.65 56.18 22.67
C LEU A 196 41.34 55.51 23.09
N LYS A 197 40.49 56.20 23.87
CA LYS A 197 39.14 55.70 24.21
C LYS A 197 38.26 55.55 22.98
N MET A 198 38.33 56.48 22.03
CA MET A 198 37.56 56.41 20.79
C MET A 198 38.06 55.28 19.87
N GLU A 199 39.37 55.06 19.81
CA GLU A 199 39.97 53.93 19.08
C GLU A 199 39.60 52.60 19.72
N ALA A 200 39.70 52.47 21.05
CA ALA A 200 39.27 51.27 21.77
C ALA A 200 37.81 50.92 21.47
N LYS A 201 36.91 51.92 21.47
CA LYS A 201 35.50 51.73 21.10
C LYS A 201 35.33 51.22 19.67
N ARG A 202 36.09 51.77 18.72
CA ARG A 202 36.08 51.30 17.31
C ARG A 202 36.56 49.87 17.20
N TYR A 203 37.64 49.50 17.89
CA TYR A 203 38.15 48.12 17.87
C TYR A 203 37.18 47.13 18.52
N THR A 204 36.52 47.49 19.63
CA THR A 204 35.48 46.63 20.21
C THR A 204 34.30 46.43 19.29
N GLU A 205 33.84 47.48 18.60
CA GLU A 205 32.73 47.35 17.64
C GLU A 205 33.14 46.53 16.41
N GLN A 206 34.36 46.72 15.92
CA GLN A 206 34.92 45.91 14.84
C GLN A 206 35.01 44.43 15.25
N ALA A 207 35.47 44.13 16.45
CA ALA A 207 35.53 42.77 16.97
C ALA A 207 34.13 42.15 17.12
N ARG A 208 33.14 42.94 17.55
CA ARG A 208 31.72 42.51 17.62
C ARG A 208 31.19 42.11 16.24
N ILE A 209 31.38 42.96 15.24
CA ILE A 209 30.96 42.69 13.85
C ILE A 209 31.69 41.46 13.29
N SER A 210 33.00 41.35 13.52
CA SER A 210 33.76 40.18 13.07
C SER A 210 33.27 38.89 13.74
N LYS A 211 32.85 38.94 15.00
CA LYS A 211 32.26 37.80 15.70
C LYS A 211 30.91 37.40 15.11
N GLU A 212 30.02 38.36 14.85
CA GLU A 212 28.72 38.10 14.22
C GLU A 212 28.88 37.48 12.82
N ASN A 213 29.80 38.01 12.01
CA ASN A 213 30.11 37.45 10.70
C ASN A 213 30.66 36.01 10.80
N LEU A 214 31.47 35.71 11.83
CA LEU A 214 31.99 34.36 12.06
C LEU A 214 30.87 33.38 12.43
N GLU A 215 29.93 33.81 13.28
CA GLU A 215 28.75 33.01 13.66
C GLU A 215 27.86 32.72 12.44
N GLU A 216 27.66 33.69 11.55
CA GLU A 216 26.94 33.51 10.28
C GLU A 216 27.64 32.48 9.38
N ILE A 217 28.96 32.61 9.19
CA ILE A 217 29.76 31.66 8.39
C ILE A 217 29.71 30.24 8.98
N LEU A 218 29.75 30.10 10.30
CA LEU A 218 29.65 28.79 10.97
C LEU A 218 28.26 28.16 10.77
N SER A 219 27.20 28.97 10.82
CA SER A 219 25.84 28.51 10.50
C SER A 219 25.75 28.03 9.05
N GLU A 220 26.27 28.80 8.09
CA GLU A 220 26.28 28.42 6.68
C GLU A 220 27.10 27.15 6.43
N HIS A 221 28.26 27.00 7.09
CA HIS A 221 29.07 25.79 7.02
C HIS A 221 28.29 24.57 7.49
N THR A 222 27.58 24.69 8.60
CA THR A 222 26.76 23.61 9.17
C THR A 222 25.63 23.20 8.21
N ASP A 223 24.98 24.17 7.56
CA ASP A 223 23.95 23.91 6.55
C ASP A 223 24.50 23.22 5.31
N LEU A 224 25.69 23.64 4.84
CA LEU A 224 26.39 23.00 3.72
C LEU A 224 26.81 21.56 4.05
N GLU A 225 27.29 21.32 5.26
CA GLU A 225 27.67 19.99 5.73
C GLU A 225 26.46 19.05 5.81
N ASN A 226 25.33 19.55 6.33
CA ASN A 226 24.05 18.84 6.31
C ASN A 226 23.61 18.49 4.88
N ARG A 227 23.75 19.43 3.94
CA ARG A 227 23.43 19.20 2.53
C ARG A 227 24.36 18.15 1.91
N LEU A 228 25.65 18.21 2.19
CA LEU A 228 26.61 17.22 1.73
C LEU A 228 26.27 15.81 2.25
N ASN A 229 25.85 15.69 3.50
CA ASN A 229 25.44 14.43 4.09
C ASN A 229 24.19 13.85 3.42
N ARG A 230 23.21 14.68 3.06
CA ARG A 230 22.04 14.25 2.26
C ARG A 230 22.46 13.72 0.89
N ILE A 231 23.33 14.44 0.19
CA ILE A 231 23.83 14.01 -1.12
C ILE A 231 24.62 12.70 -1.01
N LYS A 232 25.45 12.53 0.03
CA LYS A 232 26.15 11.26 0.28
C LYS A 232 25.16 10.10 0.48
N ALA A 233 24.09 10.31 1.24
CA ALA A 233 23.05 9.30 1.45
C ALA A 233 22.32 8.93 0.14
N GLU A 234 21.94 9.93 -0.66
CA GLU A 234 21.34 9.73 -1.98
C GLU A 234 22.28 8.96 -2.92
N ASN A 235 23.58 9.27 -2.91
CA ASN A 235 24.56 8.58 -3.73
C ASN A 235 24.72 7.09 -3.34
N VAL A 236 24.65 6.76 -2.05
CA VAL A 236 24.65 5.36 -1.58
C VAL A 236 23.43 4.61 -2.11
N LEU A 237 22.25 5.23 -2.07
CA LEU A 237 21.02 4.64 -2.62
C LEU A 237 21.12 4.48 -4.14
N ALA A 238 21.60 5.50 -4.85
CA ALA A 238 21.77 5.47 -6.30
C ALA A 238 22.78 4.39 -6.72
N SER A 239 23.85 4.18 -5.95
CA SER A 239 24.86 3.15 -6.20
C SER A 239 24.30 1.72 -6.07
N ALA A 240 23.21 1.52 -5.32
CA ALA A 240 22.55 0.22 -5.18
C ALA A 240 21.59 -0.11 -6.34
N LEU A 241 21.08 0.91 -7.06
CA LEU A 241 20.11 0.73 -8.14
C LEU A 241 20.60 -0.16 -9.29
N PRO A 242 21.84 -0.02 -9.81
CA PRO A 242 22.34 -0.91 -10.87
C PRO A 242 22.28 -2.40 -10.48
N GLY A 243 22.60 -2.73 -9.23
CA GLY A 243 22.51 -4.10 -8.72
C GLY A 243 21.07 -4.61 -8.64
N GLN A 244 20.12 -3.76 -8.28
CA GLN A 244 18.69 -4.09 -8.28
C GLN A 244 18.17 -4.30 -9.71
N TYR A 245 18.44 -3.37 -10.62
CA TYR A 245 18.05 -3.49 -12.02
C TYR A 245 18.66 -4.71 -12.69
N MET A 246 19.91 -5.07 -12.37
CA MET A 246 20.53 -6.30 -12.87
C MET A 246 19.75 -7.53 -12.41
N LYS A 247 19.35 -7.62 -11.14
CA LYS A 247 18.55 -8.73 -10.61
C LYS A 247 17.15 -8.81 -11.26
N GLU A 248 16.47 -7.68 -11.41
CA GLU A 248 15.17 -7.64 -12.09
C GLU A 248 15.27 -8.00 -13.57
N THR A 249 16.32 -7.53 -14.25
CA THR A 249 16.60 -7.89 -15.64
C THR A 249 16.86 -9.39 -15.79
N GLU A 250 17.60 -10.00 -14.86
CA GLU A 250 17.85 -11.44 -14.85
C GLU A 250 16.54 -12.23 -14.66
N LYS A 251 15.66 -11.80 -13.74
CA LYS A 251 14.33 -12.40 -13.55
C LYS A 251 13.48 -12.28 -14.82
N ALA A 252 13.44 -11.10 -15.42
CA ALA A 252 12.70 -10.86 -16.66
C ALA A 252 13.21 -11.73 -17.82
N ARG A 253 14.54 -11.88 -17.96
CA ARG A 253 15.15 -12.81 -18.94
C ARG A 253 14.74 -14.25 -18.68
N LYS A 254 14.73 -14.70 -17.42
CA LYS A 254 14.30 -16.05 -17.06
C LYS A 254 12.84 -16.29 -17.44
N TYR A 255 11.93 -15.38 -17.07
CA TYR A 255 10.53 -15.46 -17.47
C TYR A 255 10.37 -15.50 -18.98
N LYS A 256 11.08 -14.63 -19.71
CA LYS A 256 11.08 -14.64 -21.17
C LYS A 256 11.50 -16.01 -21.73
N SER A 257 12.60 -16.59 -21.24
CA SER A 257 13.07 -17.91 -21.67
C SER A 257 12.06 -19.03 -21.38
N ASP A 258 11.43 -19.00 -20.22
CA ASP A 258 10.42 -20.00 -19.84
C ASP A 258 9.16 -19.89 -20.71
N PHE A 259 8.70 -18.66 -21.00
CA PHE A 259 7.59 -18.45 -21.94
C PHE A 259 7.95 -18.85 -23.37
N GLU A 260 9.15 -18.55 -23.85
CA GLU A 260 9.61 -18.99 -25.17
C GLU A 260 9.63 -20.53 -25.30
N LYS A 261 10.06 -21.24 -24.25
CA LYS A 261 9.97 -22.71 -24.22
C LYS A 261 8.52 -23.19 -24.27
N LYS A 262 7.62 -22.53 -23.54
CA LYS A 262 6.20 -22.87 -23.52
C LYS A 262 5.53 -22.62 -24.88
N ILE A 263 5.86 -21.51 -25.55
CA ILE A 263 5.41 -21.20 -26.92
C ILE A 263 5.88 -22.29 -27.88
N LYS A 264 7.17 -22.63 -27.88
CA LYS A 264 7.69 -23.73 -28.72
C LYS A 264 7.00 -25.07 -28.45
N GLY A 265 6.66 -25.35 -27.19
CA GLY A 265 5.90 -26.54 -26.81
C GLY A 265 4.48 -26.53 -27.37
N LEU A 266 3.78 -25.39 -27.31
CA LEU A 266 2.44 -25.22 -27.88
C LEU A 266 2.47 -25.29 -29.41
N ASP A 267 3.46 -24.69 -30.07
CA ASP A 267 3.63 -24.77 -31.52
C ASP A 267 3.82 -26.22 -31.97
N ALA A 268 4.62 -27.00 -31.24
CA ALA A 268 4.81 -28.43 -31.52
C ALA A 268 3.50 -29.22 -31.34
N GLN A 269 2.72 -28.94 -30.30
CA GLN A 269 1.39 -29.54 -30.10
C GLN A 269 0.41 -29.16 -31.21
N GLN A 270 0.41 -27.90 -31.63
CA GLN A 270 -0.44 -27.42 -32.72
C GLN A 270 -0.08 -28.09 -34.04
N ALA A 271 1.22 -28.24 -34.34
CA ALA A 271 1.69 -28.98 -35.52
C ALA A 271 1.22 -30.45 -35.49
N GLN A 272 1.33 -31.11 -34.33
CA GLN A 272 0.86 -32.49 -34.17
C GLN A 272 -0.66 -32.63 -34.38
N LEU A 273 -1.45 -31.71 -33.81
CA LEU A 273 -2.91 -31.69 -34.00
C LEU A 273 -3.29 -31.38 -35.44
N ALA A 274 -2.56 -30.49 -36.12
CA ALA A 274 -2.77 -30.19 -37.53
C ALA A 274 -2.53 -31.43 -38.41
N ASP A 275 -1.46 -32.19 -38.14
CA ASP A 275 -1.19 -33.45 -38.84
C ASP A 275 -2.27 -34.51 -38.57
N GLN A 276 -2.75 -34.63 -37.34
CA GLN A 276 -3.85 -35.54 -37.00
C GLN A 276 -5.14 -35.15 -37.72
N ARG A 277 -5.47 -33.85 -37.74
CA ARG A 277 -6.63 -33.32 -38.45
C ARG A 277 -6.52 -33.64 -39.95
N LYS A 278 -5.36 -33.40 -40.57
CA LYS A 278 -5.13 -33.71 -41.98
C LYS A 278 -5.36 -35.19 -42.29
N LYS A 279 -4.84 -36.09 -41.45
CA LYS A 279 -5.10 -37.55 -41.59
C LYS A 279 -6.59 -37.88 -41.52
N LYS A 280 -7.32 -37.29 -40.57
CA LYS A 280 -8.77 -37.50 -40.44
C LYS A 280 -9.57 -36.91 -41.60
N GLU A 281 -9.15 -35.78 -42.14
CA GLU A 281 -9.75 -35.20 -43.35
C GLU A 281 -9.52 -36.10 -44.58
N GLU A 282 -8.33 -36.71 -44.71
CA GLU A 282 -8.03 -37.69 -45.76
C GLU A 282 -8.90 -38.97 -45.63
N GLU A 283 -9.01 -39.50 -44.41
CA GLU A 283 -9.90 -40.64 -44.10
C GLU A 283 -11.36 -40.31 -44.44
N LEU A 284 -11.85 -39.13 -44.06
CA LEU A 284 -13.21 -38.68 -44.36
C LEU A 284 -13.43 -38.56 -45.87
N ARG A 285 -12.47 -37.98 -46.61
CA ARG A 285 -12.54 -37.90 -48.08
C ARG A 285 -12.63 -39.28 -48.73
N SER A 286 -11.84 -40.25 -48.24
CA SER A 286 -11.90 -41.63 -48.73
C SER A 286 -13.28 -42.26 -48.48
N VAL A 287 -13.84 -42.09 -47.26
CA VAL A 287 -15.18 -42.60 -46.92
C VAL A 287 -16.26 -41.94 -47.79
N LEU A 288 -16.20 -40.63 -48.00
CA LEU A 288 -17.15 -39.93 -48.88
C LEU A 288 -17.08 -40.47 -50.31
N SER A 289 -15.88 -40.66 -50.86
CA SER A 289 -15.72 -41.23 -52.20
C SER A 289 -16.25 -42.66 -52.29
N ASN A 290 -16.05 -43.48 -51.25
CA ASN A 290 -16.59 -44.85 -51.20
C ASN A 290 -18.12 -44.83 -51.13
N ASN A 291 -18.71 -43.95 -50.32
CA ASN A 291 -20.16 -43.78 -50.24
C ASN A 291 -20.75 -43.32 -51.58
N GLU A 292 -20.08 -42.43 -52.30
CA GLU A 292 -20.47 -42.00 -53.65
C GLU A 292 -20.48 -43.20 -54.62
N SER A 293 -19.45 -44.04 -54.57
CA SER A 293 -19.37 -45.29 -55.37
C SER A 293 -20.51 -46.24 -55.04
N ILE A 294 -20.79 -46.47 -53.75
CA ILE A 294 -21.88 -47.34 -53.31
C ILE A 294 -23.24 -46.78 -53.76
N LYS A 295 -23.47 -45.46 -53.63
CA LYS A 295 -24.69 -44.82 -54.14
C LYS A 295 -24.86 -45.04 -55.64
N ASN A 296 -23.79 -44.88 -56.41
CA ASN A 296 -23.81 -45.12 -57.85
C ASN A 296 -24.09 -46.60 -58.19
N GLU A 297 -23.56 -47.54 -57.42
CA GLU A 297 -23.89 -48.96 -57.57
C GLU A 297 -25.34 -49.27 -57.23
N ILE A 298 -25.89 -48.67 -56.17
CA ILE A 298 -27.31 -48.79 -55.80
C ILE A 298 -28.18 -48.26 -56.93
N ALA A 299 -27.91 -47.06 -57.44
CA ALA A 299 -28.66 -46.47 -58.55
C ALA A 299 -28.61 -47.34 -59.81
N LYS A 300 -27.45 -47.92 -60.16
CA LYS A 300 -27.34 -48.88 -61.27
C LYS A 300 -28.17 -50.14 -61.04
N LYS A 301 -28.17 -50.68 -59.82
CA LYS A 301 -28.98 -51.85 -59.47
C LYS A 301 -30.48 -51.52 -59.51
N GLU A 302 -30.89 -50.35 -59.05
CA GLU A 302 -32.27 -49.87 -59.13
C GLU A 302 -32.74 -49.74 -60.57
N GLU A 303 -31.92 -49.16 -61.46
CA GLU A 303 -32.21 -49.06 -62.89
C GLU A 303 -32.33 -50.46 -63.52
N MET A 304 -31.42 -51.37 -63.20
CA MET A 304 -31.49 -52.76 -63.68
C MET A 304 -32.74 -53.50 -63.18
N ILE A 305 -33.16 -53.26 -61.93
CA ILE A 305 -34.41 -53.81 -61.39
C ILE A 305 -35.61 -53.22 -62.15
N LYS A 306 -35.60 -51.92 -62.45
CA LYS A 306 -36.65 -51.25 -63.20
C LYS A 306 -36.77 -51.80 -64.63
N GLU A 307 -35.64 -51.90 -65.35
CA GLU A 307 -35.61 -52.54 -66.67
C GLU A 307 -36.09 -54.00 -66.62
N ASN A 308 -35.70 -54.76 -65.59
CA ASN A 308 -36.16 -56.15 -65.46
C ASN A 308 -37.65 -56.24 -65.16
N LYS A 309 -38.20 -55.32 -64.36
CA LYS A 309 -39.64 -55.21 -64.13
C LYS A 309 -40.37 -54.89 -65.43
N GLU A 310 -39.88 -53.91 -66.19
CA GLU A 310 -40.44 -53.52 -67.49
C GLU A 310 -40.37 -54.68 -68.49
N LYS A 311 -39.22 -55.38 -68.60
CA LYS A 311 -39.10 -56.59 -69.43
C LYS A 311 -40.02 -57.73 -68.97
N VAL A 312 -40.31 -57.85 -67.67
CA VAL A 312 -41.26 -58.84 -67.14
C VAL A 312 -42.70 -58.40 -67.45
N GLU A 313 -43.03 -57.12 -67.32
CA GLU A 313 -44.32 -56.55 -67.70
C GLU A 313 -44.56 -56.68 -69.20
N ASP A 314 -43.58 -56.36 -70.05
CA ASP A 314 -43.63 -56.56 -71.50
C ASP A 314 -43.79 -58.04 -71.84
N ARG A 315 -43.08 -58.96 -71.18
CA ARG A 315 -43.27 -60.40 -71.37
C ARG A 315 -44.63 -60.89 -70.90
N LEU A 316 -45.16 -60.35 -69.80
CA LEU A 316 -46.51 -60.64 -69.33
C LEU A 316 -47.55 -60.11 -70.32
N GLN A 317 -47.32 -58.92 -70.90
CA GLN A 317 -48.17 -58.32 -71.90
C GLN A 317 -48.09 -59.09 -73.22
N ASP A 318 -46.91 -59.54 -73.65
CA ASP A 318 -46.72 -60.40 -74.81
C ASP A 318 -47.36 -61.77 -74.59
N LEU A 319 -47.24 -62.36 -73.40
CA LEU A 319 -47.94 -63.58 -73.03
C LEU A 319 -49.45 -63.39 -73.02
N ALA A 320 -49.95 -62.26 -72.52
CA ALA A 320 -51.37 -61.91 -72.56
C ALA A 320 -51.86 -61.70 -74.01
N ASN A 321 -51.07 -61.00 -74.84
CA ASN A 321 -51.37 -60.78 -76.25
C ASN A 321 -51.29 -62.08 -77.06
N LEU A 322 -50.33 -62.97 -76.77
CA LEU A 322 -50.23 -64.33 -77.32
C LEU A 322 -51.40 -65.19 -76.86
N GLN A 323 -51.82 -65.06 -75.60
CA GLN A 323 -53.00 -65.72 -75.07
C GLN A 323 -54.26 -65.18 -75.76
N ASP A 324 -54.35 -63.89 -76.08
CA ASP A 324 -55.46 -63.29 -76.82
C ASP A 324 -55.44 -63.64 -78.31
N LEU A 325 -54.27 -63.74 -78.95
CA LEU A 325 -54.09 -64.24 -80.31
C LEU A 325 -54.37 -65.75 -80.41
N GLU A 326 -53.97 -66.52 -79.40
CA GLU A 326 -54.32 -67.93 -79.28
C GLU A 326 -55.80 -68.10 -78.94
N MET A 327 -56.41 -67.24 -78.12
CA MET A 327 -57.85 -67.23 -77.86
C MET A 327 -58.63 -66.82 -79.10
N THR A 328 -58.14 -65.92 -79.94
CA THR A 328 -58.80 -65.53 -81.20
C THR A 328 -58.65 -66.59 -82.29
N ALA A 329 -57.46 -67.19 -82.44
CA ALA A 329 -57.23 -68.33 -83.35
C ALA A 329 -57.91 -69.63 -82.85
N ARG A 330 -58.00 -69.84 -81.54
CA ARG A 330 -58.85 -70.87 -80.94
C ARG A 330 -60.31 -70.50 -81.12
N THR A 331 -60.78 -69.26 -81.02
CA THR A 331 -62.21 -68.98 -81.25
C THR A 331 -62.67 -69.30 -82.68
N GLU A 332 -61.85 -69.13 -83.72
CA GLU A 332 -62.25 -69.54 -85.08
C GLU A 332 -62.17 -71.07 -85.32
N LYS A 333 -61.19 -71.79 -84.73
CA LYS A 333 -61.09 -73.27 -84.85
C LYS A 333 -61.92 -74.06 -83.82
N LEU A 334 -62.22 -73.46 -82.66
CA LEU A 334 -62.99 -73.99 -81.55
C LEU A 334 -64.47 -73.61 -81.73
N VAL A 335 -64.85 -72.56 -82.46
CA VAL A 335 -66.26 -72.40 -82.89
C VAL A 335 -66.70 -73.51 -83.86
N PHE A 336 -65.81 -74.08 -84.68
CA PHE A 336 -66.16 -75.20 -85.57
C PHE A 336 -66.08 -76.60 -84.92
N SER A 337 -65.33 -76.77 -83.82
CA SER A 337 -65.15 -78.07 -83.13
C SER A 337 -65.72 -78.13 -81.70
N PHE A 338 -66.08 -76.99 -81.11
CA PHE A 338 -66.64 -76.88 -79.77
C PHE A 338 -68.13 -76.58 -79.77
N VAL A 339 -68.77 -76.26 -80.89
CA VAL A 339 -70.25 -76.23 -80.96
C VAL A 339 -70.86 -77.59 -80.57
N PRO A 340 -70.32 -78.76 -80.97
CA PRO A 340 -70.81 -80.06 -80.49
C PRO A 340 -70.47 -80.37 -79.01
N PHE A 341 -69.37 -79.82 -78.49
CA PHE A 341 -68.92 -80.08 -77.11
C PHE A 341 -69.56 -79.13 -76.10
N ARG A 342 -69.78 -77.87 -76.48
CA ARG A 342 -70.57 -76.87 -75.78
C ARG A 342 -72.06 -77.19 -75.86
N ALA A 343 -72.55 -77.82 -76.93
CA ALA A 343 -73.90 -78.42 -76.95
C ALA A 343 -74.03 -79.58 -75.96
N LYS A 344 -72.97 -80.39 -75.72
CA LYS A 344 -72.96 -81.44 -74.69
C LYS A 344 -72.83 -80.92 -73.26
N LEU A 345 -72.05 -79.86 -73.04
CA LEU A 345 -71.90 -79.21 -71.74
C LEU A 345 -73.11 -78.34 -71.39
N VAL A 346 -73.71 -77.67 -72.37
CA VAL A 346 -75.01 -76.98 -72.23
C VAL A 346 -76.13 -78.02 -72.12
N GLN A 347 -76.11 -79.15 -72.82
CA GLN A 347 -77.02 -80.27 -72.51
C GLN A 347 -76.83 -80.77 -71.08
N LYS A 348 -75.59 -80.89 -70.57
CA LYS A 348 -75.37 -81.31 -69.18
C LYS A 348 -75.73 -80.25 -68.16
N PHE A 349 -75.52 -78.97 -68.47
CA PHE A 349 -75.86 -77.86 -67.57
C PHE A 349 -77.36 -77.56 -67.61
N ASP A 350 -78.01 -77.63 -68.78
CA ASP A 350 -79.46 -77.65 -68.93
C ASP A 350 -80.06 -78.94 -68.41
N PHE A 351 -79.36 -80.08 -68.45
CA PHE A 351 -79.75 -81.30 -67.74
C PHE A 351 -79.64 -81.08 -66.24
N PHE A 352 -78.58 -80.48 -65.69
CA PHE A 352 -78.46 -80.18 -64.25
C PHE A 352 -79.41 -79.07 -63.79
N VAL A 353 -79.71 -78.08 -64.64
CA VAL A 353 -80.68 -77.02 -64.35
C VAL A 353 -82.10 -77.54 -64.53
N SER A 354 -82.37 -78.40 -65.52
CA SER A 354 -83.64 -79.10 -65.67
C SER A 354 -83.81 -80.18 -64.62
N GLU A 355 -82.75 -80.83 -64.14
CA GLU A 355 -82.73 -81.79 -63.03
C GLU A 355 -82.84 -81.06 -61.70
N LYS A 356 -82.30 -79.84 -61.55
CA LYS A 356 -82.55 -78.98 -60.38
C LYS A 356 -83.98 -78.42 -60.39
N LYS A 357 -84.53 -78.11 -61.57
CA LYS A 357 -85.90 -77.64 -61.74
C LYS A 357 -86.91 -78.79 -61.64
N GLU A 358 -86.55 -79.99 -62.11
CA GLU A 358 -87.23 -81.26 -61.89
C GLU A 358 -87.11 -81.62 -60.42
N LEU A 359 -85.97 -81.56 -59.75
CA LEU A 359 -85.82 -81.80 -58.30
C LEU A 359 -86.52 -80.74 -57.45
N GLN A 360 -86.67 -79.50 -57.91
CA GLN A 360 -87.53 -78.50 -57.27
C GLN A 360 -89.01 -78.76 -57.55
N GLN A 361 -89.37 -79.21 -58.75
CA GLN A 361 -90.71 -79.67 -59.12
C GLN A 361 -91.05 -81.01 -58.46
N GLU A 362 -90.06 -81.83 -58.13
CA GLU A 362 -90.11 -83.11 -57.45
C GLU A 362 -90.11 -82.84 -55.96
N GLN A 363 -89.41 -81.83 -55.45
CA GLN A 363 -89.60 -81.36 -54.07
C GLN A 363 -90.98 -80.75 -53.87
N THR A 364 -91.51 -80.00 -54.84
CA THR A 364 -92.88 -79.46 -54.75
C THR A 364 -93.93 -80.53 -55.03
N LYS A 365 -93.68 -81.51 -55.92
CA LYS A 365 -94.50 -82.70 -56.10
C LYS A 365 -94.44 -83.59 -54.88
N LEU A 366 -93.30 -83.88 -54.28
CA LEU A 366 -93.15 -84.66 -53.04
C LEU A 366 -93.71 -83.90 -51.85
N LYS A 367 -93.64 -82.55 -51.81
CA LYS A 367 -94.40 -81.76 -50.82
C LYS A 367 -95.90 -81.92 -51.03
N TRP A 368 -96.35 -81.84 -52.29
CA TRP A 368 -97.75 -81.93 -52.67
C TRP A 368 -98.29 -83.35 -52.53
N GLU A 369 -97.51 -84.38 -52.85
CA GLU A 369 -97.76 -85.80 -52.67
C GLU A 369 -97.69 -86.15 -51.20
N ARG A 370 -96.72 -85.66 -50.43
CA ARG A 370 -96.75 -85.76 -48.97
C ARG A 370 -98.03 -85.15 -48.43
N ASP A 371 -98.44 -83.96 -48.89
CA ASP A 371 -99.66 -83.30 -48.43
C ASP A 371 -100.92 -84.02 -48.92
N ASN A 372 -100.90 -84.59 -50.12
CA ASN A 372 -102.01 -85.34 -50.73
C ASN A 372 -102.11 -86.76 -50.16
N TYR A 373 -101.01 -87.40 -49.80
CA TYR A 373 -100.91 -88.64 -49.03
C TYR A 373 -101.30 -88.39 -47.58
N LEU A 374 -100.97 -87.25 -46.97
CA LEU A 374 -101.51 -86.87 -45.66
C LEU A 374 -103.02 -86.69 -45.72
N LYS A 375 -103.53 -86.17 -46.84
CA LYS A 375 -104.96 -85.97 -47.09
C LYS A 375 -105.68 -87.29 -47.42
N GLN A 376 -105.05 -88.17 -48.20
CA GLN A 376 -105.53 -89.52 -48.49
C GLN A 376 -105.48 -90.37 -47.23
N LEU A 377 -104.40 -90.34 -46.45
CA LEU A 377 -104.26 -91.00 -45.15
C LEU A 377 -105.34 -90.51 -44.18
N LYS A 378 -105.68 -89.22 -44.16
CA LYS A 378 -106.83 -88.70 -43.41
C LYS A 378 -108.17 -89.21 -43.95
N ASN A 379 -108.36 -89.27 -45.27
CA ASN A 379 -109.58 -89.79 -45.88
C ASN A 379 -109.72 -91.31 -45.68
N SER A 380 -108.64 -92.08 -45.75
CA SER A 380 -108.62 -93.52 -45.46
C SER A 380 -108.70 -93.80 -43.96
N GLN A 381 -108.18 -92.92 -43.10
CA GLN A 381 -108.51 -92.93 -41.66
C GLN A 381 -110.00 -92.76 -41.42
N VAL A 382 -110.64 -91.75 -42.05
CA VAL A 382 -112.09 -91.52 -41.92
C VAL A 382 -112.90 -92.66 -42.52
N LEU A 383 -112.48 -93.24 -43.66
CA LEU A 383 -113.14 -94.41 -44.26
C LEU A 383 -112.94 -95.68 -43.42
N LEU A 384 -111.77 -95.88 -42.81
CA LEU A 384 -111.49 -96.95 -41.86
C LEU A 384 -112.35 -96.78 -40.61
N GLU A 385 -112.52 -95.57 -40.11
CA GLU A 385 -113.40 -95.26 -38.98
C GLU A 385 -114.88 -95.52 -39.32
N THR A 386 -115.31 -95.18 -40.55
CA THR A 386 -116.66 -95.48 -41.06
C THR A 386 -116.88 -96.98 -41.31
N ALA A 387 -115.84 -97.70 -41.73
CA ALA A 387 -115.83 -99.15 -41.93
C ALA A 387 -115.81 -99.89 -40.58
N VAL A 388 -115.05 -99.41 -39.60
CA VAL A 388 -115.06 -99.90 -38.21
C VAL A 388 -116.43 -99.70 -37.58
N ASP A 389 -117.10 -98.58 -37.83
CA ASP A 389 -118.48 -98.35 -37.36
C ASP A 389 -119.53 -99.18 -38.14
N SER A 390 -119.31 -99.45 -39.44
CA SER A 390 -120.11 -100.41 -40.20
C SER A 390 -119.90 -101.85 -39.75
N VAL A 391 -118.68 -102.23 -39.38
CA VAL A 391 -118.36 -103.53 -38.76
C VAL A 391 -119.01 -103.61 -37.40
N LYS A 392 -118.96 -102.58 -36.55
CA LYS A 392 -119.72 -102.56 -35.27
C LYS A 392 -121.23 -102.76 -35.51
N ASN A 393 -121.81 -102.08 -36.51
CA ASN A 393 -123.22 -102.25 -36.89
C ASN A 393 -123.54 -103.65 -37.46
N ALA A 394 -122.66 -104.21 -38.29
CA ALA A 394 -122.79 -105.55 -38.85
C ALA A 394 -122.56 -106.63 -37.79
N THR A 395 -121.69 -106.41 -36.80
CA THR A 395 -121.44 -107.30 -35.66
C THR A 395 -122.63 -107.27 -34.69
N ALA A 396 -123.22 -106.09 -34.45
CA ALA A 396 -124.48 -105.96 -33.71
C ALA A 396 -125.66 -106.60 -34.46
N GLY A 397 -125.67 -106.54 -35.79
CA GLY A 397 -126.63 -107.24 -36.65
C GLY A 397 -126.43 -108.75 -36.67
N PHE A 398 -125.17 -109.22 -36.68
CA PHE A 398 -124.80 -110.63 -36.62
C PHE A 398 -125.15 -111.24 -35.26
N GLU A 399 -124.90 -110.54 -34.16
CA GLU A 399 -125.35 -110.97 -32.82
C GLU A 399 -126.90 -110.97 -32.73
N LYS A 400 -127.60 -110.00 -33.33
CA LYS A 400 -129.09 -110.03 -33.46
C LYS A 400 -129.59 -111.19 -34.33
N ALA A 401 -128.89 -111.52 -35.41
CA ALA A 401 -129.24 -112.62 -36.31
C ALA A 401 -128.91 -114.00 -35.70
N LYS A 402 -127.80 -114.11 -34.98
CA LYS A 402 -127.38 -115.28 -34.19
C LYS A 402 -128.35 -115.53 -33.04
N ALA A 403 -128.84 -114.48 -32.38
CA ALA A 403 -129.91 -114.58 -31.38
C ALA A 403 -131.26 -115.04 -31.99
N ARG A 404 -131.57 -114.65 -33.23
CA ARG A 404 -132.75 -115.15 -33.98
C ARG A 404 -132.57 -116.59 -34.48
N PHE A 405 -131.33 -117.01 -34.78
CA PHE A 405 -130.98 -118.36 -35.23
C PHE A 405 -131.18 -119.44 -34.15
N ALA A 406 -131.14 -119.05 -32.88
CA ALA A 406 -131.33 -119.97 -31.76
C ALA A 406 -132.78 -120.47 -31.59
N VAL A 407 -133.78 -119.90 -32.30
CA VAL A 407 -135.20 -120.12 -31.97
C VAL A 407 -136.10 -120.53 -33.15
N ALA A 408 -135.61 -120.82 -34.36
CA ALA A 408 -136.50 -121.32 -35.41
C ALA A 408 -135.84 -122.26 -36.44
N PRO A 409 -136.61 -123.24 -36.98
CA PRO A 409 -136.07 -124.52 -37.40
C PRO A 409 -135.80 -124.62 -38.91
N LYS A 410 -134.69 -125.30 -39.22
CA LYS A 410 -134.37 -126.16 -40.38
C LYS A 410 -135.06 -125.85 -41.74
N TYR A 411 -134.18 -125.60 -42.72
CA TYR A 411 -134.40 -125.47 -44.17
C TYR A 411 -134.71 -124.07 -44.69
N ASP A 412 -133.66 -123.24 -44.82
CA ASP A 412 -133.62 -122.17 -45.81
C ASP A 412 -132.20 -122.03 -46.39
N GLU A 413 -132.04 -122.42 -47.64
CA GLU A 413 -130.78 -122.46 -48.39
C GLU A 413 -130.23 -121.04 -48.66
N ASN A 414 -131.09 -120.01 -48.60
CA ASN A 414 -130.66 -118.61 -48.73
C ASN A 414 -129.88 -118.08 -47.52
N LEU A 415 -130.09 -118.64 -46.33
CA LEU A 415 -129.43 -118.20 -45.10
C LEU A 415 -127.98 -118.70 -45.00
N LEU A 416 -127.69 -119.86 -45.59
CA LEU A 416 -126.32 -120.38 -45.69
C LEU A 416 -125.49 -119.55 -46.67
N ILE A 417 -126.05 -119.21 -47.84
CA ILE A 417 -125.41 -118.31 -48.82
C ILE A 417 -125.15 -116.92 -48.22
N ARG A 418 -126.05 -116.42 -47.35
CA ARG A 418 -125.89 -115.12 -46.70
C ARG A 418 -124.81 -115.14 -45.61
N LYS A 419 -124.68 -116.26 -44.89
CA LYS A 419 -123.56 -116.48 -43.95
C LYS A 419 -122.24 -116.59 -44.69
N GLU A 420 -122.18 -117.36 -45.78
CA GLU A 420 -120.97 -117.54 -46.62
C GLU A 420 -120.52 -116.20 -47.23
N LYS A 421 -121.45 -115.41 -47.78
CA LYS A 421 -121.16 -114.05 -48.29
C LYS A 421 -120.66 -113.09 -47.22
N LEU A 422 -121.19 -113.15 -46.00
CA LEU A 422 -120.71 -112.35 -44.87
C LEU A 422 -119.34 -112.79 -44.40
N THR A 423 -119.03 -114.08 -44.46
CA THR A 423 -117.72 -114.61 -44.07
C THR A 423 -116.65 -114.23 -45.11
N VAL A 424 -116.99 -114.30 -46.41
CA VAL A 424 -116.13 -113.81 -47.51
C VAL A 424 -115.89 -112.31 -47.41
N LEU A 425 -116.93 -111.51 -47.13
CA LEU A 425 -116.78 -110.06 -46.95
C LEU A 425 -115.91 -109.71 -45.73
N ASN A 426 -115.99 -110.51 -44.65
CA ASN A 426 -115.20 -110.26 -43.45
C ASN A 426 -113.72 -110.60 -43.65
N ASN A 427 -113.43 -111.66 -44.42
CA ASN A 427 -112.07 -111.99 -44.83
C ASN A 427 -111.51 -110.95 -45.82
N ASP A 428 -112.30 -110.50 -46.80
CA ASP A 428 -111.90 -109.43 -47.74
C ASP A 428 -111.60 -108.10 -47.02
N LEU A 429 -112.35 -107.78 -45.96
CA LEU A 429 -112.07 -106.61 -45.11
C LEU A 429 -110.82 -106.79 -44.24
N HIS A 430 -110.50 -108.01 -43.79
CA HIS A 430 -109.26 -108.28 -43.06
C HIS A 430 -108.04 -108.22 -43.99
N ASP A 431 -108.13 -108.78 -45.20
CA ASP A 431 -107.08 -108.72 -46.21
C ASP A 431 -106.80 -107.26 -46.63
N ARG A 432 -107.85 -106.44 -46.78
CA ARG A 432 -107.74 -104.99 -47.03
C ARG A 432 -107.09 -104.21 -45.89
N ILE A 433 -107.27 -104.63 -44.63
CA ILE A 433 -106.59 -104.01 -43.48
C ILE A 433 -105.11 -104.38 -43.48
N ALA A 434 -104.77 -105.65 -43.73
CA ALA A 434 -103.39 -106.12 -43.80
C ALA A 434 -102.60 -105.44 -44.94
N GLU A 435 -103.23 -105.22 -46.11
CA GLU A 435 -102.62 -104.45 -47.20
C GLU A 435 -102.36 -102.98 -46.82
N GLU A 436 -103.19 -102.38 -45.96
CA GLU A 436 -103.03 -100.99 -45.54
C GLU A 436 -101.99 -100.82 -44.43
N GLU A 437 -101.84 -101.81 -43.54
CA GLU A 437 -100.77 -101.86 -42.55
C GLU A 437 -99.40 -101.99 -43.21
N GLN A 438 -99.26 -102.82 -44.26
CA GLN A 438 -98.03 -102.96 -45.05
C GLN A 438 -97.61 -101.63 -45.71
N ARG A 439 -98.56 -100.85 -46.26
CA ARG A 439 -98.27 -99.54 -46.88
C ARG A 439 -97.83 -98.48 -45.87
N ILE A 440 -98.29 -98.55 -44.62
CA ILE A 440 -97.86 -97.64 -43.56
C ILE A 440 -96.42 -97.93 -43.13
N GLU A 441 -96.05 -99.22 -43.06
CA GLU A 441 -94.69 -99.65 -42.69
C GLU A 441 -93.66 -99.22 -43.75
N ASP A 442 -93.98 -99.37 -45.04
CA ASP A 442 -93.14 -98.88 -46.14
C ASP A 442 -92.97 -97.35 -46.12
N GLY A 443 -94.04 -96.61 -45.76
CA GLY A 443 -94.00 -95.15 -45.61
C GLY A 443 -93.12 -94.67 -44.44
N GLN A 444 -93.02 -95.44 -43.35
CA GLN A 444 -92.15 -95.12 -42.21
C GLN A 444 -90.66 -95.36 -42.50
N GLY A 445 -90.32 -96.36 -43.32
CA GLY A 445 -88.94 -96.62 -43.75
C GLY A 445 -88.33 -95.45 -44.51
N HIS A 446 -89.08 -94.87 -45.45
CA HIS A 446 -88.62 -93.74 -46.28
C HIS A 446 -88.41 -92.45 -45.48
N ILE A 447 -89.22 -92.21 -44.44
CA ILE A 447 -89.08 -91.03 -43.57
C ILE A 447 -87.78 -91.12 -42.73
N ASN A 448 -87.42 -92.29 -42.23
CA ASN A 448 -86.21 -92.48 -41.43
C ASN A 448 -84.92 -92.26 -42.25
N GLU A 449 -84.90 -92.64 -43.52
CA GLU A 449 -83.76 -92.45 -44.42
C GLU A 449 -83.50 -90.96 -44.71
N VAL A 450 -84.56 -90.18 -44.94
CA VAL A 450 -84.48 -88.72 -45.15
C VAL A 450 -83.98 -87.97 -43.90
N VAL A 451 -84.38 -88.42 -42.71
CA VAL A 451 -83.93 -87.82 -41.43
C VAL A 451 -82.45 -88.08 -41.15
N LEU A 452 -81.95 -89.28 -41.49
CA LEU A 452 -80.52 -89.60 -41.33
C LEU A 452 -79.62 -88.76 -42.25
N SER A 453 -80.02 -88.60 -43.51
CA SER A 453 -79.27 -87.79 -44.48
C SER A 453 -79.21 -86.31 -44.09
N THR A 454 -80.33 -85.74 -43.64
CA THR A 454 -80.38 -84.33 -43.17
C THR A 454 -79.55 -84.09 -41.90
N LYS A 455 -79.49 -85.06 -40.98
CA LYS A 455 -78.64 -84.99 -39.77
C LYS A 455 -77.14 -85.02 -40.08
N GLY A 456 -76.72 -85.74 -41.13
CA GLY A 456 -75.34 -85.79 -41.59
C GLY A 456 -74.84 -84.43 -42.12
N HIS A 457 -75.65 -83.75 -42.92
CA HIS A 457 -75.31 -82.44 -43.48
C HIS A 457 -75.19 -81.33 -42.41
N LEU A 458 -76.03 -81.37 -41.38
CA LEU A 458 -75.98 -80.39 -40.28
C LEU A 458 -74.66 -80.45 -39.51
N LYS A 459 -74.16 -81.67 -39.27
CA LYS A 459 -72.94 -81.92 -38.49
C LYS A 459 -71.67 -81.36 -39.15
N VAL A 460 -71.59 -81.45 -40.48
CA VAL A 460 -70.47 -80.88 -41.27
C VAL A 460 -70.46 -79.35 -41.22
N LEU A 461 -71.66 -78.75 -41.23
CA LEU A 461 -71.83 -77.29 -41.17
C LEU A 461 -71.46 -76.71 -39.80
N GLU A 462 -71.74 -77.45 -38.72
CA GLU A 462 -71.37 -77.07 -37.35
C GLU A 462 -69.84 -77.13 -37.13
N SER A 463 -69.16 -78.16 -37.65
CA SER A 463 -67.68 -78.26 -37.56
C SER A 463 -66.97 -77.13 -38.32
N SER A 464 -67.42 -76.78 -39.53
CA SER A 464 -66.83 -75.68 -40.31
C SER A 464 -67.04 -74.31 -39.66
N LYS A 465 -68.13 -74.11 -38.92
CA LYS A 465 -68.39 -72.88 -38.17
C LYS A 465 -67.47 -72.73 -36.95
N ALA A 466 -67.13 -73.84 -36.28
CA ALA A 466 -66.24 -73.84 -35.12
C ALA A 466 -64.79 -73.48 -35.52
N GLU A 467 -64.26 -74.09 -36.60
CA GLU A 467 -62.91 -73.78 -37.10
C GLU A 467 -62.75 -72.30 -37.52
N ASN A 468 -63.77 -71.72 -38.16
CA ASN A 468 -63.73 -70.32 -38.55
C ASN A 468 -63.73 -69.36 -37.34
N LEU A 469 -64.37 -69.74 -36.24
CA LEU A 469 -64.39 -68.92 -35.02
C LEU A 469 -63.01 -68.92 -34.34
N GLU A 470 -62.34 -70.07 -34.28
CA GLU A 470 -60.99 -70.20 -33.72
C GLU A 470 -59.97 -69.40 -34.52
N LEU A 471 -59.99 -69.48 -35.85
CA LEU A 471 -59.11 -68.69 -36.72
C LEU A 471 -59.28 -67.18 -36.52
N LEU A 472 -60.51 -66.72 -36.30
CA LEU A 472 -60.82 -65.30 -36.08
C LEU A 472 -60.33 -64.80 -34.71
N THR A 473 -60.41 -65.64 -33.67
CA THR A 473 -59.86 -65.34 -32.35
C THR A 473 -58.33 -65.30 -32.33
N LEU A 474 -57.68 -66.17 -33.10
CA LEU A 474 -56.22 -66.19 -33.18
C LEU A 474 -55.68 -64.94 -33.92
N ALA A 475 -56.34 -64.53 -35.01
CA ALA A 475 -55.95 -63.35 -35.78
C ALA A 475 -56.12 -62.03 -35.00
N THR A 476 -57.16 -61.91 -34.18
CA THR A 476 -57.39 -60.74 -33.31
C THR A 476 -56.34 -60.68 -32.20
N THR A 477 -56.00 -61.81 -31.58
CA THR A 477 -54.98 -61.86 -30.51
C THR A 477 -53.59 -61.46 -31.02
N ILE A 478 -53.17 -61.95 -32.18
CA ILE A 478 -51.87 -61.59 -32.78
C ILE A 478 -51.80 -60.10 -33.14
N SER A 479 -52.90 -59.52 -33.64
CA SER A 479 -52.94 -58.09 -33.99
C SER A 479 -52.81 -57.19 -32.74
N GLU A 480 -53.42 -57.59 -31.62
CA GLU A 480 -53.31 -56.85 -30.36
C GLU A 480 -51.91 -56.92 -29.74
N GLU A 481 -51.23 -58.07 -29.82
CA GLU A 481 -49.86 -58.20 -29.30
C GLU A 481 -48.84 -57.40 -30.12
N LEU A 482 -48.97 -57.39 -31.46
CA LEU A 482 -48.12 -56.57 -32.33
C LEU A 482 -48.31 -55.07 -32.07
N ALA A 483 -49.55 -54.62 -31.83
CA ALA A 483 -49.83 -53.23 -31.47
C ALA A 483 -49.21 -52.83 -30.12
N LYS A 484 -49.25 -53.71 -29.10
CA LYS A 484 -48.63 -53.46 -27.79
C LYS A 484 -47.10 -53.41 -27.89
N ALA A 485 -46.48 -54.26 -28.70
CA ALA A 485 -45.04 -54.27 -28.90
C ALA A 485 -44.51 -52.99 -29.56
N ALA A 486 -45.24 -52.44 -30.54
CA ALA A 486 -44.89 -51.18 -31.19
C ALA A 486 -44.90 -49.99 -30.21
N VAL A 487 -45.92 -49.88 -29.36
CA VAL A 487 -46.04 -48.80 -28.36
C VAL A 487 -44.92 -48.88 -27.31
N LEU A 488 -44.55 -50.08 -26.85
CA LEU A 488 -43.45 -50.26 -25.90
C LEU A 488 -42.09 -49.85 -26.48
N SER A 489 -41.86 -50.12 -27.76
CA SER A 489 -40.65 -49.68 -28.48
C SER A 489 -40.55 -48.15 -28.53
N ASP A 490 -41.66 -47.46 -28.89
CA ASP A 490 -41.69 -46.00 -28.97
C ASP A 490 -41.47 -45.33 -27.61
N VAL A 491 -42.11 -45.84 -26.55
CA VAL A 491 -41.91 -45.33 -25.19
C VAL A 491 -40.46 -45.51 -24.72
N SER A 492 -39.84 -46.65 -25.03
CA SER A 492 -38.43 -46.89 -24.70
C SER A 492 -37.48 -45.94 -25.44
N SER A 493 -37.77 -45.62 -26.71
CA SER A 493 -37.01 -44.66 -27.50
C SER A 493 -37.11 -43.25 -26.92
N GLN A 494 -38.34 -42.79 -26.63
CA GLN A 494 -38.60 -41.48 -26.03
C GLN A 494 -37.92 -41.34 -24.65
N TYR A 495 -37.95 -42.40 -23.82
CA TYR A 495 -37.26 -42.40 -22.54
C TYR A 495 -35.73 -42.26 -22.69
N ALA A 496 -35.13 -42.89 -23.70
CA ALA A 496 -33.70 -42.77 -23.97
C ALA A 496 -33.30 -41.34 -24.39
N GLU A 497 -34.11 -40.68 -25.22
CA GLU A 497 -33.93 -39.26 -25.58
C GLU A 497 -34.03 -38.35 -24.35
N VAL A 498 -35.10 -38.48 -23.56
CA VAL A 498 -35.28 -37.68 -22.34
C VAL A 498 -34.11 -37.87 -21.36
N LYS A 499 -33.60 -39.10 -21.22
CA LYS A 499 -32.42 -39.38 -20.38
C LYS A 499 -31.16 -38.69 -20.91
N LYS A 500 -30.97 -38.64 -22.24
CA LYS A 500 -29.86 -37.92 -22.89
C LYS A 500 -30.00 -36.41 -22.70
N GLU A 501 -31.19 -35.86 -22.90
CA GLU A 501 -31.52 -34.44 -22.65
C GLU A 501 -31.20 -34.04 -21.20
N ARG A 502 -31.65 -34.84 -20.24
CA ARG A 502 -31.39 -34.64 -18.81
C ARG A 502 -29.88 -34.60 -18.53
N ASN A 503 -29.11 -35.53 -19.11
CA ASN A 503 -27.66 -35.54 -18.92
C ASN A 503 -26.98 -34.30 -19.52
N ASN A 504 -27.45 -33.83 -20.69
CA ASN A 504 -26.96 -32.59 -21.29
C ASN A 504 -27.28 -31.38 -20.39
N LEU A 505 -28.51 -31.29 -19.86
CA LEU A 505 -28.91 -30.22 -18.96
C LEU A 505 -28.10 -30.23 -17.65
N VAL A 506 -27.83 -31.41 -17.08
CA VAL A 506 -26.96 -31.55 -15.91
C VAL A 506 -25.54 -31.05 -16.23
N GLY A 507 -24.98 -31.42 -17.38
CA GLY A 507 -23.66 -30.92 -17.81
C GLY A 507 -23.63 -29.39 -17.98
N LEU A 508 -24.67 -28.81 -18.60
CA LEU A 508 -24.81 -27.35 -18.71
C LEU A 508 -24.93 -26.68 -17.35
N LEU A 509 -25.70 -27.26 -16.42
CA LEU A 509 -25.84 -26.75 -15.05
C LEU A 509 -24.49 -26.75 -14.31
N GLN A 510 -23.73 -27.84 -14.44
CA GLN A 510 -22.43 -27.99 -13.80
C GLN A 510 -21.40 -26.98 -14.35
N ASN A 511 -21.39 -26.81 -15.68
CA ASN A 511 -20.58 -25.77 -16.32
C ASN A 511 -21.00 -24.36 -15.89
N ALA A 512 -22.31 -24.08 -15.81
CA ALA A 512 -22.81 -22.80 -15.34
C ALA A 512 -22.36 -22.52 -13.90
N ILE A 513 -22.54 -23.47 -12.99
CA ILE A 513 -22.11 -23.36 -11.58
C ILE A 513 -20.60 -23.10 -11.50
N GLN A 514 -19.79 -23.85 -12.26
CA GLN A 514 -18.35 -23.66 -12.25
C GLN A 514 -17.94 -22.29 -12.80
N THR A 515 -18.58 -21.84 -13.88
CA THR A 515 -18.35 -20.52 -14.45
C THR A 515 -18.74 -19.42 -13.46
N THR A 516 -19.88 -19.55 -12.77
CA THR A 516 -20.33 -18.62 -11.73
C THR A 516 -19.39 -18.59 -10.52
N SER A 517 -18.84 -19.73 -10.11
CA SER A 517 -17.85 -19.78 -9.01
C SER A 517 -16.56 -19.04 -9.40
N SER A 518 -16.04 -19.29 -10.61
CA SER A 518 -14.83 -18.63 -11.11
C SER A 518 -15.03 -17.12 -11.29
N THR A 519 -16.20 -16.67 -11.76
CA THR A 519 -16.48 -15.23 -11.87
C THR A 519 -16.60 -14.57 -10.49
N ARG A 520 -17.18 -15.26 -9.49
CA ARG A 520 -17.26 -14.76 -8.12
C ARG A 520 -15.87 -14.59 -7.48
N GLU A 521 -14.98 -15.57 -7.67
CA GLU A 521 -13.59 -15.46 -7.19
C GLU A 521 -12.84 -14.30 -7.86
N ARG A 522 -13.04 -14.11 -9.17
CA ARG A 522 -12.42 -13.02 -9.92
C ARG A 522 -12.91 -11.65 -9.47
N LEU A 523 -14.21 -11.52 -9.19
CA LEU A 523 -14.80 -10.31 -8.62
C LEU A 523 -14.27 -10.03 -7.21
N GLN A 524 -14.08 -11.06 -6.39
CA GLN A 524 -13.48 -10.90 -5.05
C GLN A 524 -12.02 -10.44 -5.15
N GLN A 525 -11.24 -10.99 -6.08
CA GLN A 525 -9.86 -10.56 -6.33
C GLN A 525 -9.81 -9.10 -6.79
N GLN A 526 -10.68 -8.70 -7.73
CA GLN A 526 -10.78 -7.30 -8.16
C GLN A 526 -11.19 -6.38 -7.02
N ALA A 527 -12.14 -6.78 -6.16
CA ALA A 527 -12.52 -6.00 -4.99
C ALA A 527 -11.33 -5.78 -4.04
N ASN A 528 -10.57 -6.85 -3.74
CA ASN A 528 -9.37 -6.76 -2.92
C ASN A 528 -8.30 -5.86 -3.57
N GLU A 529 -8.06 -5.97 -4.88
CA GLU A 529 -7.14 -5.09 -5.61
C GLU A 529 -7.58 -3.63 -5.55
N THR A 530 -8.87 -3.35 -5.71
CA THR A 530 -9.40 -1.98 -5.61
C THR A 530 -9.24 -1.40 -4.20
N GLU A 531 -9.38 -2.22 -3.16
CA GLU A 531 -9.19 -1.78 -1.77
C GLU A 531 -7.71 -1.49 -1.47
N ILE A 532 -6.80 -2.32 -1.97
CA ILE A 532 -5.35 -2.06 -1.88
C ILE A 532 -4.99 -0.75 -2.58
N LEU A 533 -5.49 -0.54 -3.81
CA LEU A 533 -5.25 0.69 -4.57
C LEU A 533 -5.88 1.92 -3.90
N LEU A 534 -7.06 1.79 -3.31
CA LEU A 534 -7.70 2.87 -2.55
C LEU A 534 -6.85 3.26 -1.34
N THR A 535 -6.36 2.28 -0.59
CA THR A 535 -5.52 2.50 0.59
C THR A 535 -4.18 3.15 0.20
N ALA A 536 -3.58 2.71 -0.91
CA ALA A 536 -2.36 3.30 -1.45
C ALA A 536 -2.57 4.76 -1.90
N THR A 537 -3.68 5.04 -2.57
CA THR A 537 -4.07 6.41 -2.97
C THR A 537 -4.28 7.31 -1.75
N GLN A 538 -5.01 6.84 -0.73
CA GLN A 538 -5.22 7.59 0.52
C GLN A 538 -3.90 7.91 1.23
N LYS A 539 -2.96 6.96 1.26
CA LYS A 539 -1.63 7.19 1.82
C LYS A 539 -0.86 8.25 1.02
N SER A 540 -0.88 8.17 -0.31
CA SER A 540 -0.22 9.15 -1.18
C SER A 540 -0.85 10.55 -1.03
N ASP A 541 -2.17 10.65 -0.90
CA ASP A 541 -2.87 11.90 -0.65
C ASP A 541 -2.50 12.51 0.70
N ALA A 542 -2.35 11.68 1.75
CA ALA A 542 -1.88 12.14 3.06
C ALA A 542 -0.44 12.66 3.01
N GLU A 543 0.46 11.98 2.29
CA GLU A 543 1.83 12.43 2.06
C GLU A 543 1.88 13.76 1.27
N LEU A 544 1.07 13.90 0.22
CA LEU A 544 0.93 15.14 -0.54
C LEU A 544 0.37 16.28 0.32
N ALA A 545 -0.60 16.01 1.19
CA ALA A 545 -1.12 16.99 2.12
C ALA A 545 -0.05 17.48 3.11
N ALA A 546 0.80 16.58 3.62
CA ALA A 546 1.92 16.93 4.48
C ALA A 546 2.95 17.82 3.76
N ILE A 547 3.33 17.47 2.53
CA ILE A 547 4.26 18.28 1.71
C ILE A 547 3.66 19.68 1.44
N ARG A 548 2.36 19.77 1.13
CA ARG A 548 1.69 21.06 0.93
C ARG A 548 1.69 21.92 2.19
N ALA A 549 1.50 21.32 3.36
CA ALA A 549 1.57 22.04 4.64
C ALA A 549 2.98 22.59 4.91
N GLU A 550 4.02 21.78 4.63
CA GLU A 550 5.42 22.20 4.78
C GLU A 550 5.78 23.34 3.82
N LEU A 551 5.35 23.26 2.55
CA LEU A 551 5.55 24.33 1.57
C LEU A 551 4.83 25.64 1.97
N ALA A 552 3.65 25.55 2.57
CA ALA A 552 2.93 26.70 3.10
C ALA A 552 3.70 27.35 4.28
N GLN A 553 4.26 26.53 5.18
CA GLN A 553 5.10 27.01 6.27
C GLN A 553 6.38 27.68 5.76
N ILE A 554 7.08 27.08 4.81
CA ILE A 554 8.29 27.66 4.19
C ILE A 554 7.95 29.00 3.52
N SER A 555 6.83 29.06 2.80
CA SER A 555 6.38 30.31 2.16
C SER A 555 6.10 31.41 3.18
N SER A 556 5.44 31.07 4.30
CA SER A 556 5.20 32.00 5.41
C SER A 556 6.52 32.50 6.05
N GLN A 557 7.48 31.59 6.28
CA GLN A 557 8.80 31.95 6.81
C GLN A 557 9.58 32.87 5.85
N ARG A 558 9.56 32.56 4.55
CA ARG A 558 10.17 33.39 3.52
C ARG A 558 9.55 34.79 3.50
N ASP A 559 8.23 34.89 3.58
CA ASP A 559 7.53 36.18 3.57
C ASP A 559 7.79 36.99 4.86
N ASN A 560 7.96 36.32 6.00
CA ASN A 560 8.44 36.94 7.24
C ASN A 560 9.86 37.52 7.08
N LYS A 561 10.81 36.70 6.61
CA LYS A 561 12.19 37.17 6.35
C LYS A 561 12.22 38.32 5.36
N ARG A 562 11.40 38.28 4.31
CA ARG A 562 11.29 39.38 3.33
C ARG A 562 10.81 40.67 3.98
N ARG A 563 9.83 40.60 4.89
CA ARG A 563 9.35 41.76 5.65
C ARG A 563 10.44 42.32 6.56
N GLU A 564 11.21 41.46 7.23
CA GLU A 564 12.33 41.89 8.08
C GLU A 564 13.45 42.56 7.25
N LEU A 565 13.79 42.00 6.10
CA LEU A 565 14.75 42.60 5.17
C LEU A 565 14.29 43.97 4.67
N CYS A 566 13.00 44.13 4.34
CA CYS A 566 12.46 45.44 3.96
C CYS A 566 12.60 46.47 5.10
N LYS A 567 12.30 46.09 6.34
CA LYS A 567 12.49 46.97 7.51
C LYS A 567 13.96 47.34 7.72
N ALA A 568 14.87 46.36 7.58
CA ALA A 568 16.30 46.61 7.68
C ALA A 568 16.79 47.57 6.59
N ALA A 569 16.30 47.41 5.35
CA ALA A 569 16.63 48.30 4.25
C ALA A 569 16.12 49.73 4.48
N GLU A 570 14.91 49.91 5.02
CA GLU A 570 14.39 51.21 5.44
C GLU A 570 15.29 51.85 6.51
N ASN A 571 15.68 51.09 7.54
CA ASN A 571 16.58 51.60 8.58
C ASN A 571 17.93 52.05 8.00
N VAL A 572 18.53 51.27 7.10
CA VAL A 572 19.78 51.65 6.43
C VAL A 572 19.60 52.91 5.58
N ALA A 573 18.48 53.05 4.87
CA ALA A 573 18.18 54.26 4.10
C ALA A 573 18.11 55.49 5.02
N THR A 574 17.42 55.40 6.16
CA THR A 574 17.34 56.51 7.13
C THR A 574 18.72 56.87 7.72
N GLN A 575 19.56 55.87 8.02
CA GLN A 575 20.93 56.11 8.49
C GLN A 575 21.79 56.79 7.44
N ASN A 576 21.66 56.42 6.16
CA ASN A 576 22.39 57.06 5.08
C ASN A 576 21.95 58.52 4.89
N GLU A 577 20.66 58.80 5.01
CA GLU A 577 20.15 60.18 4.97
C GLU A 577 20.73 61.02 6.13
N GLN A 578 20.76 60.48 7.35
CA GLN A 578 21.42 61.12 8.50
C GLN A 578 22.91 61.35 8.27
N ARG A 579 23.63 60.38 7.66
CA ARG A 579 25.05 60.54 7.33
C ARG A 579 25.29 61.66 6.32
N GLU A 580 24.45 61.78 5.31
CA GLU A 580 24.56 62.88 4.33
C GLU A 580 24.27 64.25 4.99
N VAL A 581 23.30 64.32 5.91
CA VAL A 581 23.09 65.53 6.73
C VAL A 581 24.34 65.87 7.56
N MET A 582 24.93 64.89 8.25
CA MET A 582 26.16 65.10 9.03
C MET A 582 27.34 65.54 8.16
N LYS A 583 27.48 64.97 6.96
CA LYS A 583 28.52 65.34 6.00
C LYS A 583 28.36 66.78 5.50
N ASN A 584 27.12 67.22 5.27
CA ASN A 584 26.83 68.62 4.93
C ASN A 584 27.15 69.57 6.09
N ASN A 585 26.83 69.18 7.33
CA ASN A 585 27.21 69.95 8.52
C ASN A 585 28.74 70.06 8.66
N LEU A 586 29.47 68.95 8.47
CA LEU A 586 30.94 68.96 8.48
C LEU A 586 31.54 69.91 7.43
N LYS A 587 31.02 69.89 6.20
CA LYS A 587 31.44 70.85 5.16
C LYS A 587 31.18 72.30 5.58
N SER A 588 30.05 72.57 6.23
CA SER A 588 29.75 73.91 6.75
C SER A 588 30.75 74.32 7.84
N PHE A 589 31.04 73.43 8.79
CA PHE A 589 32.06 73.69 9.83
C PHE A 589 33.45 73.90 9.24
N GLU A 590 33.83 73.13 8.22
CA GLU A 590 35.10 73.28 7.51
C GLU A 590 35.21 74.65 6.84
N MET A 591 34.13 75.12 6.20
CA MET A 591 34.09 76.49 5.64
C MET A 591 34.24 77.55 6.74
N THR A 592 33.58 77.39 7.88
CA THR A 592 33.71 78.32 9.02
C THR A 592 35.13 78.32 9.58
N LEU A 593 35.74 77.16 9.77
CA LEU A 593 37.13 77.03 10.24
C LEU A 593 38.12 77.66 9.28
N ASN A 594 37.95 77.44 7.97
CA ASN A 594 38.75 78.10 6.95
C ASN A 594 38.60 79.64 7.00
N GLY A 595 37.37 80.13 7.22
CA GLY A 595 37.10 81.55 7.42
C GLY A 595 37.82 82.12 8.66
N ILE A 596 37.76 81.42 9.79
CA ILE A 596 38.49 81.79 11.01
C ILE A 596 40.00 81.76 10.77
N GLY A 597 40.52 80.76 10.07
CA GLY A 597 41.94 80.65 9.72
C GLY A 597 42.44 81.82 8.87
N LEU A 598 41.64 82.28 7.90
CA LEU A 598 41.96 83.49 7.11
C LEU A 598 41.92 84.76 7.96
N SER A 599 40.95 84.86 8.87
CA SER A 599 40.86 85.97 9.83
C SER A 599 42.08 86.02 10.74
N ASN A 600 42.49 84.88 11.32
CA ASN A 600 43.66 84.77 12.18
C ASN A 600 44.96 85.14 11.43
N LYS A 601 45.14 84.67 10.19
CA LYS A 601 46.28 85.08 9.34
C LYS A 601 46.31 86.59 9.10
N THR A 602 45.14 87.22 8.96
CA THR A 602 45.03 88.67 8.75
C THR A 602 45.40 89.42 10.04
N LEU A 603 44.92 88.93 11.18
CA LEU A 603 45.25 89.46 12.50
C LEU A 603 46.75 89.34 12.80
N GLU A 604 47.35 88.18 12.51
CA GLU A 604 48.78 87.93 12.69
C GLU A 604 49.62 88.93 11.87
N LYS A 605 49.27 89.14 10.59
CA LYS A 605 49.91 90.16 9.75
C LYS A 605 49.74 91.57 10.33
N ALA A 606 48.59 91.90 10.90
CA ALA A 606 48.36 93.19 11.56
C ALA A 606 49.24 93.35 12.81
N CYS A 607 49.33 92.31 13.66
CA CYS A 607 50.22 92.28 14.82
C CYS A 607 51.69 92.42 14.43
N GLN A 608 52.14 91.73 13.36
CA GLN A 608 53.50 91.87 12.83
C GLN A 608 53.77 93.31 12.36
N ARG A 609 52.85 93.94 11.62
CA ARG A 609 52.97 95.35 11.22
C ARG A 609 53.08 96.28 12.42
N HIS A 610 52.26 96.07 13.45
CA HIS A 610 52.31 96.85 14.69
C HIS A 610 53.64 96.66 15.43
N SER A 611 54.18 95.44 15.47
CA SER A 611 55.49 95.14 16.06
C SER A 611 56.62 95.86 15.30
N ILE A 612 56.59 95.83 13.97
CA ILE A 612 57.55 96.56 13.11
C ILE A 612 57.45 98.07 13.35
N MET A 613 56.25 98.65 13.31
CA MET A 613 56.05 100.07 13.61
C MET A 613 56.55 100.45 15.00
N ARG A 614 56.34 99.59 16.01
CA ARG A 614 56.85 99.83 17.37
C ARG A 614 58.38 99.81 17.41
N LYS A 615 59.02 98.90 16.68
CA LYS A 615 60.49 98.85 16.52
C LYS A 615 61.02 100.10 15.81
N GLU A 616 60.41 100.53 14.72
CA GLU A 616 60.79 101.75 14.01
C GLU A 616 60.66 103.00 14.88
N ARG A 617 59.55 103.11 15.64
CA ARG A 617 59.37 104.19 16.63
C ARG A 617 60.47 104.17 17.70
N LEU A 618 60.83 102.98 18.20
CA LEU A 618 61.90 102.83 19.19
C LEU A 618 63.26 103.25 18.62
N VAL A 619 63.57 102.89 17.37
CA VAL A 619 64.78 103.35 16.67
C VAL A 619 64.77 104.87 16.52
N GLY A 620 63.64 105.48 16.15
CA GLY A 620 63.50 106.93 16.09
C GLY A 620 63.72 107.63 17.44
N ILE A 621 63.18 107.07 18.53
CA ILE A 621 63.40 107.57 19.90
C ILE A 621 64.88 107.45 20.28
N ASN A 622 65.52 106.32 20.00
CA ASN A 622 66.94 106.10 20.30
C ASN A 622 67.85 107.04 19.49
N ALA A 623 67.55 107.30 18.23
CA ALA A 623 68.27 108.28 17.42
C ALA A 623 68.14 109.70 17.99
N ARG A 624 66.93 110.07 18.45
CA ARG A 624 66.68 111.37 19.11
C ARG A 624 67.39 111.46 20.46
N LYS A 625 67.44 110.37 21.23
CA LYS A 625 68.24 110.26 22.46
C LYS A 625 69.72 110.47 22.17
N ALA A 626 70.28 109.83 21.14
CA ALA A 626 71.67 110.00 20.75
C ALA A 626 71.99 111.43 20.29
N GLN A 627 71.08 112.06 19.53
CA GLN A 627 71.21 113.47 19.16
C GLN A 627 71.21 114.39 20.39
N LEU A 628 70.31 114.15 21.36
CA LEU A 628 70.29 114.91 22.61
C LEU A 628 71.55 114.67 23.43
N SER A 629 72.04 113.43 23.56
CA SER A 629 73.30 113.12 24.24
C SER A 629 74.49 113.86 23.60
N ALA A 630 74.61 113.85 22.28
CA ALA A 630 75.65 114.62 21.57
C ALA A 630 75.51 116.14 21.78
N TRP A 631 74.27 116.65 21.86
CA TRP A 631 74.00 118.07 22.11
C TRP A 631 74.41 118.53 23.52
N PHE A 632 74.33 117.65 24.52
CA PHE A 632 74.72 117.93 25.92
C PHE A 632 76.21 117.64 26.23
N GLU A 633 76.93 116.94 25.37
CA GLU A 633 78.37 116.61 25.53
C GLU A 633 79.33 117.62 24.87
N ASP A 634 78.81 118.56 24.07
CA ASP A 634 79.55 119.61 23.35
C ASP A 634 80.26 120.58 24.33
N PRO A 635 81.60 120.69 24.31
CA PRO A 635 82.38 121.40 25.34
C PRO A 635 82.24 122.94 25.34
N ASP A 636 81.69 123.55 24.28
CA ASP A 636 81.60 125.01 24.13
C ASP A 636 80.24 125.60 24.57
N ARG A 637 79.37 124.82 25.24
CA ARG A 637 78.02 125.25 25.63
C ARG A 637 77.82 125.40 27.15
N GLU A 638 77.16 126.49 27.54
CA GLU A 638 76.70 126.72 28.90
C GLU A 638 75.57 125.74 29.28
N GLY A 639 75.76 125.00 30.38
CA GLY A 639 74.81 123.98 30.86
C GLY A 639 75.24 122.51 30.67
N ARG A 640 76.53 122.25 30.40
CA ARG A 640 77.09 120.90 30.24
C ARG A 640 76.77 119.98 31.43
N LEU A 641 76.18 118.82 31.13
CA LEU A 641 75.98 117.72 32.06
C LEU A 641 76.93 116.56 31.69
N ARG A 642 77.83 116.22 32.60
CA ARG A 642 78.74 115.08 32.46
C ARG A 642 78.04 113.82 32.98
N MET A 643 77.68 112.90 32.08
CA MET A 643 77.22 111.57 32.47
C MET A 643 78.40 110.81 33.11
N LEU A 644 78.35 110.58 34.42
CA LEU A 644 79.25 109.65 35.09
C LEU A 644 78.71 108.24 34.83
N GLY A 645 79.47 107.42 34.11
CA GLY A 645 79.09 106.02 33.88
C GLY A 645 79.14 105.21 35.18
N GLY A 646 78.12 104.37 35.38
CA GLY A 646 77.94 103.46 36.51
C GLY A 646 76.51 102.94 36.54
N VAL A 647 76.27 101.73 37.06
CA VAL A 647 74.90 101.27 37.38
C VAL A 647 74.47 102.03 38.64
N ASP A 648 73.31 102.67 38.61
CA ASP A 648 72.77 103.36 39.78
C ASP A 648 72.55 102.32 40.90
N PRO A 649 73.19 102.48 42.07
CA PRO A 649 72.99 101.56 43.18
C PRO A 649 71.52 101.54 43.59
N SER A 650 71.03 100.33 43.86
CA SER A 650 69.66 100.10 44.32
C SER A 650 69.39 100.86 45.63
N GLN A 651 68.11 101.08 45.93
CA GLN A 651 67.72 101.81 47.14
C GLN A 651 68.30 101.17 48.42
N SER A 652 68.42 99.85 48.45
CA SER A 652 69.07 99.08 49.52
C SER A 652 70.57 99.36 49.61
N GLU A 653 71.29 99.37 48.48
CA GLU A 653 72.72 99.70 48.45
C GLU A 653 73.00 101.14 48.88
N LEU A 654 72.15 102.09 48.48
CA LEU A 654 72.23 103.48 48.95
C LEU A 654 72.04 103.58 50.46
N TRP A 655 71.13 102.81 51.05
CA TRP A 655 70.95 102.77 52.51
C TRP A 655 72.14 102.18 53.25
N ILE A 656 72.78 101.14 52.69
CA ILE A 656 74.00 100.55 53.27
C ILE A 656 75.17 101.54 53.19
N ILE A 657 75.36 102.19 52.03
CA ILE A 657 76.41 103.20 51.85
C ILE A 657 76.16 104.41 52.76
N LEU A 658 74.91 104.87 52.89
CA LEU A 658 74.55 105.95 53.79
C LEU A 658 74.87 105.59 55.24
N GLY A 659 74.48 104.40 55.70
CA GLY A 659 74.79 103.94 57.06
C GLY A 659 76.29 103.76 57.33
N GLN A 660 77.10 103.40 56.31
CA GLN A 660 78.56 103.35 56.43
C GLN A 660 79.20 104.75 56.48
N LEU A 661 78.67 105.70 55.72
CA LEU A 661 79.13 107.08 55.72
C LEU A 661 78.75 107.81 57.01
N GLU A 662 77.55 107.59 57.55
CA GLU A 662 77.13 108.13 58.85
C GLU A 662 78.02 107.62 59.98
N ARG A 663 78.42 106.34 59.95
CA ARG A 663 79.34 105.76 60.93
C ARG A 663 80.74 106.38 60.85
N ARG A 664 81.27 106.56 59.63
CA ARG A 664 82.55 107.27 59.39
C ARG A 664 82.49 108.75 59.77
N LEU A 665 81.34 109.40 59.60
CA LEU A 665 81.16 110.80 59.98
C LEU A 665 81.17 110.93 61.51
N ALA A 666 80.47 110.05 62.22
CA ALA A 666 80.49 110.00 63.69
C ALA A 666 81.92 109.78 64.25
N GLU A 667 82.69 108.83 63.70
CA GLU A 667 84.09 108.63 64.11
C GLU A 667 84.95 109.88 63.86
N LYS A 668 84.71 110.61 62.76
CA LYS A 668 85.45 111.83 62.43
C LYS A 668 85.03 113.02 63.29
N GLU A 669 83.78 113.10 63.72
CA GLU A 669 83.31 114.12 64.65
C GLU A 669 83.88 113.92 66.05
N GLU A 670 83.98 112.67 66.52
CA GLU A 670 84.63 112.33 67.80
C GLU A 670 86.13 112.70 67.80
N ASP A 671 86.87 112.34 66.74
CA ASP A 671 88.26 112.75 66.50
C ASP A 671 88.43 114.29 66.53
N LEU A 672 87.45 115.03 65.99
CA LEU A 672 87.51 116.48 65.87
C LEU A 672 87.22 117.16 67.22
N VAL A 673 86.30 116.61 68.01
CA VAL A 673 86.04 117.05 69.39
C VAL A 673 87.27 116.81 70.27
N GLU A 674 87.92 115.65 70.17
CA GLU A 674 89.13 115.34 70.93
C GLU A 674 90.28 116.31 70.56
N LYS A 675 90.49 116.57 69.26
CA LYS A 675 91.47 117.56 68.79
C LYS A 675 91.14 118.98 69.22
N LYS A 676 89.86 119.35 69.32
CA LYS A 676 89.44 120.68 69.78
C LYS A 676 89.69 120.86 71.28
N LEU A 677 89.49 119.82 72.08
CA LEU A 677 89.86 119.77 73.50
C LEU A 677 91.38 119.92 73.70
N ILE A 678 92.18 119.24 72.89
CA ILE A 678 93.65 119.38 72.89
C ILE A 678 94.05 120.80 72.48
N TYR A 679 93.40 121.39 71.46
CA TYR A 679 93.67 122.75 71.02
C TYR A 679 93.32 123.79 72.10
N GLU A 680 92.21 123.62 72.82
CA GLU A 680 91.86 124.50 73.96
C GLU A 680 92.83 124.33 75.14
N ALA A 681 93.30 123.11 75.43
CA ALA A 681 94.31 122.88 76.46
C ALA A 681 95.65 123.53 76.10
N LEU A 682 96.08 123.43 74.84
CA LEU A 682 97.27 124.11 74.32
C LEU A 682 97.08 125.64 74.29
N GLY A 683 95.89 126.14 73.96
CA GLY A 683 95.54 127.56 74.02
C GLY A 683 95.69 128.13 75.43
N ARG A 684 95.14 127.44 76.45
CA ARG A 684 95.32 127.84 77.86
C ARG A 684 96.79 127.81 78.30
N LEU A 685 97.59 126.89 77.77
CA LEU A 685 99.02 126.79 78.09
C LEU A 685 99.85 127.90 77.40
N VAL A 686 99.48 128.27 76.17
CA VAL A 686 100.07 129.39 75.42
C VAL A 686 99.68 130.74 76.03
N ASP A 687 98.46 130.88 76.52
CA ASP A 687 98.01 132.09 77.21
C ASP A 687 98.67 132.22 78.60
N ALA A 688 98.88 131.10 79.32
CA ALA A 688 99.67 131.07 80.55
C ALA A 688 101.15 131.41 80.31
N LEU A 689 101.74 130.90 79.22
CA LEU A 689 103.11 131.25 78.81
C LEU A 689 103.21 132.72 78.42
N LYS A 690 102.29 133.27 77.62
CA LYS A 690 102.26 134.71 77.29
C LYS A 690 102.10 135.60 78.52
N ALA A 691 101.27 135.21 79.49
CA ALA A 691 101.14 135.94 80.75
C ALA A 691 102.42 135.92 81.61
N THR A 692 103.26 134.87 81.52
CA THR A 692 104.58 134.82 82.17
C THR A 692 105.69 135.53 81.40
N THR A 693 105.60 135.65 80.08
CA THR A 693 106.55 136.38 79.24
C THR A 693 106.31 137.89 79.29
N ASP A 694 105.05 138.34 79.35
CA ASP A 694 104.69 139.76 79.49
C ASP A 694 104.95 140.31 80.93
N ALA A 695 105.13 139.42 81.91
CA ALA A 695 105.52 139.77 83.29
C ALA A 695 107.05 139.87 83.49
N ASN A 696 107.86 139.53 82.48
CA ASN A 696 109.32 139.57 82.52
C ASN A 696 109.88 140.14 81.20
N LYS A 697 109.98 141.48 81.09
CA LYS A 697 110.94 142.27 80.28
C LYS A 697 111.20 141.88 78.82
#